data_AF-A0A7Y5Q463-F1
#
_entry.id   AF-A0A7Y5Q463-F1
#
_cell.length_a   1.000
_cell.length_b   1.000
_cell.length_c   1.000
_cell.angle_alpha   90.00
_cell.angle_beta   90.00
_cell.angle_gamma   90.00
#
_symmetry.space_group_name_H-M   'P 1'
#
loop_
_entity.id
_entity.type
_entity.pdbx_description
1 polymer ?
#
loop_
_entity_poly.entity_id
_entity_poly.type
_entity_poly.pdbx_seq_one_letter_code
_entity_poly.pdbx_strand_id
1 'polypeptide(L)'
;MTSLSLLLPLLLAPVGWSFDQPGDLHAAYHVRPAKVAHGVLSGSTEWDPYVYLSLPAEGLDVTLHTRLVVRLYSSAPADSLAVYYATADGRWGLGDTFPVVAGWAEYRVNLGRLTFRERSPQDGSNQWGGVSKRITSLRLDPGNQADRFVVLDSVRLEEPDRRPFEAGVTPEPVGAGRLLAVDFPPRVEAGKAIPIAVSAQLTRAAGPGAMAAIWLTGSGGQIAAMDLQPLPTREGEVRWSVTLPTRRYDPSTRYQLRAGILGVKLTGAGFETVLGETAVNNSLTGTARPPKVTVEPLGGAPAMLVDGQPVAPFMVSINGPHQVEQQAEMGRAGIHIFSDWFGGSTAADLGHVAPDKYDYTAYDTYFSAALEADPEAWFLPHIGITPPLWWQQAHPEELVLYADGQQGPQSFASERWRRETADDLRKLIAHLQAAPYAGRILGYCFFSGYSAEWQSWGLWQNHLADYSPPARRAWSKWLTQRYGNDEGLRQAWGRAEVNLAEPPMPTPEQRHRGALGALRDERTERLTIDYYQFLAELTAEAINYFAKVTKEASAGRSLVGTYYGYLTAHSLRQQDSSHLALGRVLESPDIDFLMSPPLYTSRDVGGTSGFMSVTESVHLHGKLWLSEADHRTHLSSPDSGYGRAATAAGSQAVLQREMGHVLTHRAAVSWYDMVGGWLTGEELVPLLGRLRELHAESLAGRRPFSGEVAVVVDEASFTYVTAMHPLNLQLSLLPAANLPRAGLTWDFYLLDDLARADLPPHRVYLFLNAFRLSDAQRAMLHARLARERATAIWCYAPGYYGDGASGLAAMEQVTGFKLAETSTNGPLQVTGPAGEIMAGGTAVISPAFAVADPAAEPLGKLGQQVGLARKRCGEWTSIFCSAPNLAPATLRELARAAGCHVWIETGDALAADHRYACLHAATAGSKTLRLPFEAAVRDAVTGQPLLQRGHEIILEMSQGETRLLRLEPTE
;
A
#
# COMPACT_ATOMS: atom_id res chain seq x y z
N MET A 1 33.85 52.21 23.62
CA MET A 1 32.49 52.76 23.57
C MET A 1 32.24 53.14 22.13
N THR A 2 31.28 52.64 21.35
CA THR A 2 30.04 51.88 21.55
C THR A 2 29.56 51.50 20.14
N SER A 3 29.25 50.23 19.87
CA SER A 3 28.25 49.75 18.87
C SER A 3 28.44 48.26 18.54
N LEU A 4 28.43 47.41 19.57
CA LEU A 4 28.40 45.95 19.42
C LEU A 4 27.24 45.38 20.25
N SER A 5 26.09 46.07 20.21
CA SER A 5 24.95 45.81 21.11
C SER A 5 23.60 45.77 20.39
N LEU A 6 23.56 45.74 19.04
CA LEU A 6 22.31 45.85 18.29
C LEU A 6 22.06 44.72 17.27
N LEU A 7 22.82 43.62 17.32
CA LEU A 7 22.61 42.47 16.42
C LEU A 7 22.38 41.12 17.12
N LEU A 8 22.17 41.11 18.44
CA LEU A 8 21.90 39.86 19.20
C LEU A 8 20.42 39.44 19.38
N PRO A 9 19.36 40.28 19.25
CA PRO A 9 17.99 39.80 19.54
C PRO A 9 17.27 39.11 18.36
N LEU A 10 17.90 38.90 17.20
CA LEU A 10 17.26 38.31 16.02
C LEU A 10 17.58 36.82 15.79
N LEU A 11 18.24 36.16 16.76
CA LEU A 11 18.60 34.72 16.70
C LEU A 11 17.95 33.87 17.82
N LEU A 12 17.03 34.43 18.61
CA LEU A 12 16.56 33.85 19.89
C LEU A 12 15.01 33.94 20.08
N ALA A 13 14.23 33.76 19.01
CA ALA A 13 12.77 33.82 19.11
C ALA A 13 12.18 32.43 19.47
N PRO A 14 11.20 32.34 20.39
CA PRO A 14 10.52 31.07 20.66
C PRO A 14 9.85 30.54 19.40
N VAL A 15 9.93 29.24 19.18
CA VAL A 15 9.20 28.56 18.10
C VAL A 15 7.85 28.16 18.64
N GLY A 16 6.77 28.55 17.97
CA GLY A 16 5.42 28.29 18.45
C GLY A 16 4.44 27.98 17.33
N TRP A 17 3.43 27.20 17.69
CA TRP A 17 2.28 26.84 16.88
C TRP A 17 1.04 27.35 17.60
N SER A 18 0.34 28.31 16.98
CA SER A 18 -0.91 28.87 17.49
C SER A 18 -2.13 28.39 16.70
N PHE A 19 -1.93 27.52 15.70
CA PHE A 19 -2.99 26.98 14.85
C PHE A 19 -3.81 28.08 14.15
N ASP A 20 -3.21 29.24 13.93
CA ASP A 20 -3.79 30.37 13.21
C ASP A 20 -3.44 30.33 11.71
N GLN A 21 -2.45 29.52 11.34
CA GLN A 21 -2.00 29.37 9.96
C GLN A 21 -2.14 27.93 9.49
N PRO A 22 -2.51 27.69 8.21
CA PRO A 22 -2.58 26.35 7.63
C PRO A 22 -1.28 25.54 7.76
N GLY A 23 -0.14 26.23 7.89
CA GLY A 23 1.18 25.61 8.02
C GLY A 23 1.53 25.08 9.41
N ASP A 24 0.71 25.24 10.45
CA ASP A 24 1.09 24.86 11.82
C ASP A 24 0.96 23.35 12.12
N LEU A 25 0.07 22.66 11.41
CA LEU A 25 -0.20 21.23 11.58
C LEU A 25 0.27 20.47 10.35
N HIS A 26 1.15 19.49 10.56
CA HIS A 26 1.58 18.60 9.49
C HIS A 26 0.58 17.46 9.27
N ALA A 27 0.16 16.79 10.36
CA ALA A 27 -0.83 15.72 10.31
C ALA A 27 -1.46 15.47 11.69
N ALA A 28 -2.65 14.89 11.72
CA ALA A 28 -3.31 14.42 12.93
C ALA A 28 -3.83 13.00 12.72
N TYR A 29 -3.62 12.13 13.71
CA TYR A 29 -4.00 10.72 13.68
C TYR A 29 -4.83 10.40 14.91
N HIS A 30 -5.88 9.60 14.72
CA HIS A 30 -6.79 9.18 15.80
C HIS A 30 -7.42 10.37 16.57
N VAL A 31 -7.52 11.54 15.91
CA VAL A 31 -8.27 12.72 16.37
C VAL A 31 -9.28 13.03 15.28
N ARG A 32 -10.56 12.72 15.50
CA ARG A 32 -11.59 12.76 14.46
C ARG A 32 -12.83 13.58 14.83
N PRO A 33 -13.31 14.45 13.92
CA PRO A 33 -12.52 15.07 12.86
C PRO A 33 -11.43 15.96 13.49
N ALA A 34 -10.23 15.98 12.92
CA ALA A 34 -9.20 16.95 13.28
C ALA A 34 -9.53 18.28 12.58
N LYS A 35 -9.93 19.30 13.35
CA LYS A 35 -10.35 20.60 12.82
C LYS A 35 -9.47 21.71 13.39
N VAL A 36 -8.79 22.44 12.50
CA VAL A 36 -8.10 23.70 12.81
C VAL A 36 -9.04 24.86 12.49
N ALA A 37 -9.46 25.61 13.51
CA ALA A 37 -10.32 26.78 13.35
C ALA A 37 -10.16 27.71 14.56
N HIS A 38 -10.25 29.02 14.34
CA HIS A 38 -10.17 30.02 15.42
C HIS A 38 -8.91 29.91 16.31
N GLY A 39 -7.75 29.55 15.72
CA GLY A 39 -6.50 29.45 16.46
C GLY A 39 -6.40 28.23 17.37
N VAL A 40 -7.18 27.17 17.11
CA VAL A 40 -7.09 25.91 17.87
C VAL A 40 -7.22 24.70 16.95
N LEU A 41 -6.57 23.60 17.32
CA LEU A 41 -6.82 22.26 16.79
C LEU A 41 -7.75 21.51 17.74
N SER A 42 -8.82 20.91 17.21
CA SER A 42 -9.81 20.18 18.02
C SER A 42 -10.27 18.88 17.37
N GLY A 43 -10.76 17.94 18.18
CA GLY A 43 -11.33 16.67 17.73
C GLY A 43 -11.65 15.71 18.86
N SER A 44 -12.37 14.62 18.53
CA SER A 44 -12.54 13.49 19.46
C SER A 44 -11.37 12.52 19.32
N THR A 45 -10.83 12.02 20.42
CA THR A 45 -9.75 11.03 20.40
C THR A 45 -10.31 9.63 20.17
N GLU A 46 -9.65 8.88 19.29
CA GLU A 46 -9.65 7.43 19.28
C GLU A 46 -8.51 6.94 20.20
N TRP A 47 -8.25 5.63 20.25
CA TRP A 47 -7.13 5.09 21.01
C TRP A 47 -5.80 5.53 20.36
N ASP A 48 -4.77 5.84 21.16
CA ASP A 48 -3.46 6.36 20.71
C ASP A 48 -3.56 7.60 19.78
N PRO A 49 -4.15 8.73 20.24
CA PRO A 49 -4.21 9.97 19.48
C PRO A 49 -2.85 10.65 19.38
N TYR A 50 -2.51 11.22 18.22
CA TYR A 50 -1.31 12.06 18.12
C TYR A 50 -1.34 13.05 16.95
N VAL A 51 -0.56 14.11 17.08
CA VAL A 51 -0.46 15.19 16.09
C VAL A 51 0.99 15.49 15.78
N TYR A 52 1.32 15.70 14.51
CA TYR A 52 2.62 16.18 14.04
C TYR A 52 2.54 17.67 13.79
N LEU A 53 3.43 18.42 14.43
CA LEU A 53 3.58 19.85 14.21
C LEU A 53 4.55 20.08 13.05
N SER A 54 4.28 21.08 12.22
CA SER A 54 5.14 21.41 11.09
C SER A 54 6.46 22.01 11.56
N LEU A 55 7.56 21.60 10.93
CA LEU A 55 8.91 22.11 11.17
C LEU A 55 9.51 22.69 9.88
N PRO A 56 10.54 23.57 9.98
CA PRO A 56 11.34 23.97 8.83
C PRO A 56 11.97 22.76 8.12
N ALA A 57 12.12 22.83 6.80
CA ALA A 57 12.60 21.70 5.98
C ALA A 57 14.03 21.25 6.35
N GLU A 58 14.87 22.18 6.81
CA GLU A 58 16.23 21.93 7.30
C GLU A 58 16.28 21.34 8.71
N GLY A 59 15.13 21.10 9.34
CA GLY A 59 15.01 20.69 10.73
C GLY A 59 15.28 21.82 11.72
N LEU A 60 14.75 21.68 12.92
CA LEU A 60 14.85 22.67 13.98
C LEU A 60 16.06 22.38 14.89
N ASP A 61 16.93 23.37 15.07
CA ASP A 61 17.98 23.32 16.10
C ASP A 61 17.36 23.51 17.48
N VAL A 62 17.45 22.46 18.30
CA VAL A 62 16.85 22.43 19.64
C VAL A 62 17.88 22.60 20.75
N THR A 63 19.12 22.97 20.42
CA THR A 63 20.19 23.23 21.41
C THR A 63 19.75 24.28 22.42
N LEU A 64 19.08 25.33 21.95
CA LEU A 64 18.55 26.39 22.78
C LEU A 64 17.08 26.17 23.16
N HIS A 65 16.35 25.23 22.56
CA HIS A 65 14.91 25.04 22.80
C HIS A 65 14.65 23.83 23.70
N THR A 66 14.82 23.99 25.02
CA THR A 66 14.76 22.87 25.99
C THR A 66 13.50 22.85 26.85
N ARG A 67 12.60 23.81 26.66
CA ARG A 67 11.34 23.92 27.40
C ARG A 67 10.18 23.84 26.42
N LEU A 68 9.24 22.96 26.71
CA LEU A 68 7.99 22.84 25.96
C LEU A 68 6.84 23.34 26.82
N VAL A 69 6.01 24.21 26.26
CA VAL A 69 4.77 24.68 26.87
C VAL A 69 3.62 24.32 25.95
N VAL A 70 2.68 23.51 26.45
CA VAL A 70 1.48 23.11 25.72
C VAL A 70 0.26 23.57 26.49
N ARG A 71 -0.66 24.29 25.83
CA ARG A 71 -1.98 24.58 26.37
C ARG A 71 -2.99 23.63 25.74
N LEU A 72 -3.53 22.72 26.55
CA LEU A 72 -4.39 21.63 26.13
C LEU A 72 -5.67 21.61 26.98
N TYR A 73 -6.80 21.48 26.31
CA TYR A 73 -8.07 21.07 26.91
C TYR A 73 -8.27 19.56 26.73
N SER A 74 -8.79 18.90 27.75
CA SER A 74 -9.36 17.56 27.60
C SER A 74 -10.69 17.42 28.35
N SER A 75 -11.68 16.77 27.74
CA SER A 75 -12.97 16.50 28.40
C SER A 75 -12.86 15.53 29.57
N ALA A 76 -11.85 14.65 29.57
CA ALA A 76 -11.59 13.66 30.61
C ALA A 76 -10.07 13.42 30.82
N PRO A 77 -9.64 12.88 31.97
CA PRO A 77 -8.23 12.58 32.19
C PRO A 77 -7.70 11.49 31.24
N ALA A 78 -6.37 11.46 31.04
CA ALA A 78 -5.67 10.36 30.38
C ALA A 78 -4.27 10.13 30.98
N ASP A 79 -3.59 9.11 30.48
CA ASP A 79 -2.31 8.61 30.99
C ASP A 79 -1.22 9.67 31.06
N SER A 80 -0.75 10.24 29.95
CA SER A 80 0.24 11.31 29.92
C SER A 80 0.29 12.06 28.59
N LEU A 81 0.64 13.34 28.63
CA LEU A 81 1.06 14.09 27.44
C LEU A 81 2.43 13.53 27.02
N ALA A 82 2.52 12.88 25.87
CA ALA A 82 3.80 12.36 25.37
C ALA A 82 4.38 13.25 24.27
N VAL A 83 5.71 13.34 24.25
CA VAL A 83 6.48 14.10 23.25
C VAL A 83 7.35 13.14 22.48
N TYR A 84 7.25 13.20 21.16
CA TYR A 84 8.07 12.44 20.24
C TYR A 84 8.85 13.37 19.32
N TYR A 85 10.11 13.01 19.03
CA TYR A 85 10.88 13.66 17.97
C TYR A 85 11.64 12.62 17.14
N ALA A 86 11.96 12.99 15.91
CA ALA A 86 12.98 12.33 15.10
C ALA A 86 14.07 13.33 14.70
N THR A 87 15.28 12.86 14.44
CA THR A 87 16.44 13.65 14.03
C THR A 87 16.90 13.26 12.63
N ALA A 88 17.65 14.15 11.97
CA ALA A 88 18.11 13.95 10.59
C ALA A 88 19.01 12.71 10.39
N ASP A 89 19.63 12.18 11.45
CA ASP A 89 20.42 10.95 11.45
C ASP A 89 19.56 9.68 11.65
N GLY A 90 18.24 9.79 11.56
CA GLY A 90 17.30 8.65 11.62
C GLY A 90 17.00 8.15 13.03
N ARG A 91 17.48 8.84 14.07
CA ARG A 91 17.17 8.51 15.47
C ARG A 91 15.85 9.16 15.89
N TRP A 92 15.24 8.61 16.93
CA TRP A 92 14.03 9.16 17.51
C TRP A 92 13.99 8.97 19.02
N GLY A 93 13.14 9.74 19.69
CA GLY A 93 12.92 9.62 21.12
C GLY A 93 11.46 9.83 21.46
N LEU A 94 10.91 8.94 22.29
CA LEU A 94 9.61 9.11 22.94
C LEU A 94 9.82 9.42 24.42
N GLY A 95 9.16 10.46 24.91
CA GLY A 95 9.19 10.82 26.32
C GLY A 95 7.82 11.16 26.86
N ASP A 96 7.37 10.35 27.82
CA ASP A 96 6.15 10.57 28.59
C ASP A 96 6.40 11.70 29.60
N THR A 97 5.46 12.64 29.74
CA THR A 97 5.66 13.83 30.58
C THR A 97 4.80 13.79 31.85
N PHE A 98 3.61 14.37 31.82
CA PHE A 98 2.69 14.47 32.95
C PHE A 98 1.31 13.92 32.57
N PRO A 99 0.55 13.39 33.55
CA PRO A 99 -0.82 12.98 33.33
C PRO A 99 -1.70 14.09 32.75
N VAL A 100 -2.52 13.73 31.78
CA VAL A 100 -3.47 14.67 31.17
C VAL A 100 -4.66 14.83 32.12
N VAL A 101 -4.92 16.05 32.54
CA VAL A 101 -6.03 16.39 33.44
C VAL A 101 -7.26 16.83 32.64
N ALA A 102 -8.45 16.63 33.22
CA ALA A 102 -9.68 17.16 32.66
C ALA A 102 -9.76 18.68 32.81
N GLY A 103 -10.26 19.37 31.78
CA GLY A 103 -10.31 20.82 31.67
C GLY A 103 -9.10 21.40 30.91
N TRP A 104 -8.99 22.73 30.93
CA TRP A 104 -7.83 23.43 30.40
C TRP A 104 -6.66 23.33 31.36
N ALA A 105 -5.47 23.05 30.84
CA ALA A 105 -4.23 23.12 31.59
C ALA A 105 -3.06 23.54 30.71
N GLU A 106 -2.10 24.22 31.33
CA GLU A 106 -0.78 24.47 30.75
C GLU A 106 0.19 23.40 31.25
N TYR A 107 0.81 22.70 30.31
CA TYR A 107 1.82 21.67 30.54
C TYR A 107 3.19 22.27 30.26
N ARG A 108 4.03 22.38 31.29
CA ARG A 108 5.39 22.89 31.19
C ARG A 108 6.37 21.75 31.36
N VAL A 109 7.02 21.36 30.26
CA VAL A 109 7.93 20.21 30.21
C VAL A 109 9.36 20.70 30.04
N ASN A 110 10.27 20.21 30.89
CA ASN A 110 11.70 20.40 30.69
C ASN A 110 12.24 19.25 29.85
N LEU A 111 12.29 19.45 28.53
CA LEU A 111 12.73 18.43 27.57
C LEU A 111 14.19 18.02 27.83
N GLY A 112 15.04 18.95 28.26
CA GLY A 112 16.44 18.65 28.60
C GLY A 112 16.63 17.74 29.82
N ARG A 113 15.60 17.56 30.65
CA ARG A 113 15.60 16.65 31.81
C ARG A 113 14.76 15.39 31.62
N LEU A 114 14.01 15.34 30.51
CA LEU A 114 13.18 14.19 30.18
C LEU A 114 14.09 13.04 29.71
N THR A 115 13.79 11.83 30.17
CA THR A 115 14.45 10.63 29.63
C THR A 115 13.65 10.15 28.44
N PHE A 116 14.28 10.13 27.27
CA PHE A 116 13.65 9.60 26.06
C PHE A 116 13.98 8.11 25.90
N ARG A 117 12.99 7.34 25.44
CA ARG A 117 13.14 5.91 25.13
C ARG A 117 13.39 5.73 23.63
N GLU A 118 14.35 4.87 23.30
CA GLU A 118 14.60 4.33 21.95
C GLU A 118 14.53 2.80 21.99
N ARG A 119 14.32 2.14 20.82
CA ARG A 119 14.51 0.69 20.66
C ARG A 119 15.96 0.21 20.90
N SER A 120 16.98 1.08 20.88
CA SER A 120 18.40 0.75 21.11
C SER A 120 19.03 1.67 22.17
N PRO A 121 19.30 1.19 23.41
CA PRO A 121 19.81 2.03 24.50
C PRO A 121 21.25 2.59 24.34
N GLN A 122 21.98 2.24 23.27
CA GLN A 122 23.44 2.47 23.18
C GLN A 122 23.88 3.75 22.44
N ASP A 123 22.97 4.55 21.86
CA ASP A 123 23.34 5.52 20.80
C ASP A 123 23.15 7.02 21.13
N GLY A 124 22.94 7.42 22.39
CA GLY A 124 22.89 8.84 22.81
C GLY A 124 21.60 9.59 22.40
N SER A 125 20.55 8.85 22.05
CA SER A 125 19.19 9.25 21.70
C SER A 125 18.26 9.44 22.91
N ASN A 126 18.68 9.07 24.12
CA ASN A 126 17.89 9.17 25.35
C ASN A 126 17.72 10.60 25.90
N GLN A 127 18.08 11.61 25.10
CA GLN A 127 18.12 13.02 25.45
C GLN A 127 17.45 13.84 24.36
N TRP A 128 16.80 14.94 24.73
CA TRP A 128 16.12 15.82 23.77
C TRP A 128 16.99 16.21 22.56
N GLY A 129 16.44 16.02 21.36
CA GLY A 129 17.12 16.26 20.09
C GLY A 129 18.23 15.27 19.75
N GLY A 130 18.36 14.17 20.49
CA GLY A 130 19.43 13.18 20.31
C GLY A 130 20.83 13.79 20.41
N VAL A 131 21.79 13.15 19.72
CA VAL A 131 23.18 13.63 19.62
C VAL A 131 23.28 14.86 18.71
N SER A 132 22.48 14.92 17.64
CA SER A 132 22.56 15.99 16.63
C SER A 132 21.99 17.34 17.10
N LYS A 133 21.11 17.33 18.11
CA LYS A 133 20.33 18.49 18.57
C LYS A 133 19.53 19.17 17.46
N ARG A 134 19.26 18.47 16.35
CA ARG A 134 18.48 18.96 15.22
C ARG A 134 17.37 17.99 14.89
N ILE A 135 16.14 18.36 15.23
CA ILE A 135 14.96 17.53 15.02
C ILE A 135 14.34 17.82 13.65
N THR A 136 13.85 16.78 12.99
CA THR A 136 13.14 16.85 11.70
C THR A 136 11.66 16.53 11.85
N SER A 137 11.23 16.02 13.00
CA SER A 137 9.81 15.90 13.35
C SER A 137 9.57 16.23 14.82
N LEU A 138 8.36 16.73 15.11
CA LEU A 138 7.84 16.93 16.45
C LEU A 138 6.40 16.41 16.51
N ARG A 139 6.16 15.37 17.30
CA ARG A 139 4.84 14.80 17.56
C ARG A 139 4.44 15.02 19.01
N LEU A 140 3.18 15.38 19.22
CA LEU A 140 2.53 15.43 20.53
C LEU A 140 1.41 14.40 20.61
N ASP A 141 1.32 13.74 21.74
CA ASP A 141 0.24 12.82 22.10
C ASP A 141 -0.56 13.44 23.26
N PRO A 142 -1.84 13.84 23.05
CA PRO A 142 -2.68 14.42 24.09
C PRO A 142 -3.23 13.38 25.10
N GLY A 143 -2.65 12.18 25.15
CA GLY A 143 -2.94 11.07 26.07
C GLY A 143 -3.62 9.90 25.38
N ASN A 144 -3.18 8.69 25.68
CA ASN A 144 -3.69 7.45 25.13
C ASN A 144 -5.01 7.03 25.79
N GLN A 145 -6.11 7.60 25.29
CA GLN A 145 -7.46 7.26 25.72
C GLN A 145 -8.47 7.74 24.68
N ALA A 146 -9.37 6.83 24.25
CA ALA A 146 -10.47 7.13 23.34
C ALA A 146 -11.63 7.87 24.02
N ASP A 147 -12.58 8.36 23.21
CA ASP A 147 -13.83 8.98 23.62
C ASP A 147 -13.64 10.28 24.44
N ARG A 148 -12.60 11.06 24.14
CA ARG A 148 -12.37 12.37 24.76
C ARG A 148 -12.40 13.46 23.71
N PHE A 149 -12.98 14.61 24.04
CA PHE A 149 -12.80 15.80 23.23
C PHE A 149 -11.55 16.55 23.68
N VAL A 150 -10.64 16.80 22.76
CA VAL A 150 -9.38 17.52 23.02
C VAL A 150 -9.30 18.80 22.20
N VAL A 151 -8.67 19.82 22.76
CA VAL A 151 -8.32 21.06 22.04
C VAL A 151 -6.89 21.46 22.35
N LEU A 152 -6.04 21.50 21.33
CA LEU A 152 -4.70 22.08 21.38
C LEU A 152 -4.81 23.55 20.97
N ASP A 153 -4.51 24.45 21.89
CA ASP A 153 -4.61 25.89 21.70
C ASP A 153 -3.27 26.52 21.33
N SER A 154 -2.20 26.11 22.02
CA SER A 154 -0.87 26.56 21.66
C SER A 154 0.20 25.56 22.08
N VAL A 155 1.25 25.50 21.27
CA VAL A 155 2.48 24.76 21.56
C VAL A 155 3.64 25.72 21.40
N ARG A 156 4.56 25.77 22.37
CA ARG A 156 5.76 26.61 22.30
C ARG A 156 7.00 25.85 22.74
N LEU A 157 8.05 25.98 21.96
CA LEU A 157 9.42 25.63 22.32
C LEU A 157 10.15 26.90 22.73
N GLU A 158 10.62 26.92 23.98
CA GLU A 158 11.20 28.08 24.63
C GLU A 158 12.65 27.81 25.07
N GLU A 159 13.40 28.91 25.18
CA GLU A 159 14.77 28.87 25.64
C GLU A 159 14.92 28.75 27.16
N PRO A 160 16.05 28.22 27.65
CA PRO A 160 16.31 28.11 29.08
C PRO A 160 16.43 29.45 29.87
N ASP A 161 16.23 30.64 29.31
CA ASP A 161 16.68 31.90 29.97
C ASP A 161 15.81 32.44 31.14
N ARG A 162 16.45 33.33 31.93
CA ARG A 162 16.30 33.87 33.32
C ARG A 162 15.02 33.78 34.17
N ARG A 163 13.86 33.39 33.65
CA ARG A 163 12.67 33.25 34.52
C ARG A 163 12.66 31.86 35.19
N PRO A 164 12.17 31.73 36.43
CA PRO A 164 11.97 30.43 37.05
C PRO A 164 11.07 29.57 36.15
N PHE A 165 11.57 28.43 35.68
CA PHE A 165 10.80 27.44 34.93
C PHE A 165 10.53 26.24 35.83
N GLU A 166 9.30 26.18 36.32
CA GLU A 166 8.79 25.05 37.09
C GLU A 166 8.07 24.11 36.12
N ALA A 167 8.61 22.90 35.97
CA ALA A 167 8.00 21.87 35.16
C ALA A 167 6.81 21.28 35.92
N GLY A 168 5.68 21.08 35.24
CA GLY A 168 4.46 20.57 35.85
C GLY A 168 3.23 20.88 35.02
N VAL A 169 2.09 20.49 35.57
CA VAL A 169 0.76 20.77 35.01
C VAL A 169 0.14 21.87 35.85
N THR A 170 -0.29 22.96 35.21
CA THR A 170 -1.03 24.04 35.86
C THR A 170 -2.47 24.02 35.32
N PRO A 171 -3.43 23.41 36.04
CA PRO A 171 -4.83 23.49 35.67
C PRO A 171 -5.34 24.93 35.70
N GLU A 172 -6.13 25.32 34.71
CA GLU A 172 -6.75 26.64 34.67
C GLU A 172 -7.99 26.71 35.57
N PRO A 173 -8.35 27.91 36.05
CA PRO A 173 -9.59 28.11 36.81
C PRO A 173 -10.82 27.65 36.02
N VAL A 174 -11.53 26.67 36.58
CA VAL A 174 -12.76 26.13 35.98
C VAL A 174 -13.94 27.03 36.35
N GLY A 175 -14.62 27.58 35.35
CA GLY A 175 -15.89 28.29 35.54
C GLY A 175 -17.00 27.37 36.05
N ALA A 176 -18.09 27.95 36.52
CA ALA A 176 -19.27 27.20 36.96
C ALA A 176 -20.54 27.85 36.45
N GLY A 177 -21.53 27.03 36.15
CA GLY A 177 -22.84 27.52 35.71
C GLY A 177 -23.84 26.40 35.52
N ARG A 178 -25.00 26.75 34.97
CA ARG A 178 -26.04 25.80 34.56
C ARG A 178 -26.54 26.15 33.18
N LEU A 179 -26.88 25.13 32.40
CA LEU A 179 -27.62 25.31 31.16
C LEU A 179 -29.01 25.90 31.48
N LEU A 180 -29.46 26.87 30.68
CA LEU A 180 -30.80 27.45 30.80
C LEU A 180 -31.71 26.89 29.70
N ALA A 181 -31.28 26.98 28.44
CA ALA A 181 -32.04 26.49 27.31
C ALA A 181 -31.13 26.11 26.13
N VAL A 182 -31.63 25.19 25.31
CA VAL A 182 -31.08 24.85 24.01
C VAL A 182 -32.26 24.82 23.04
N ASP A 183 -32.20 25.65 22.01
CA ASP A 183 -33.21 25.72 20.96
C ASP A 183 -32.61 25.23 19.64
N PHE A 184 -33.28 24.26 19.02
CA PHE A 184 -32.86 23.64 17.78
C PHE A 184 -34.05 22.89 17.17
N PRO A 185 -34.10 22.75 15.83
CA PRO A 185 -35.19 22.03 15.19
C PRO A 185 -35.13 20.53 15.49
N PRO A 186 -36.24 19.87 15.87
CA PRO A 186 -36.26 18.42 16.12
C PRO A 186 -36.15 17.59 14.83
N ARG A 187 -36.37 18.22 13.67
CA ARG A 187 -36.25 17.61 12.35
C ARG A 187 -35.69 18.61 11.34
N VAL A 188 -34.78 18.16 10.50
CA VAL A 188 -34.19 18.94 9.41
C VAL A 188 -34.11 18.06 8.16
N GLU A 189 -34.31 18.65 6.99
CA GLU A 189 -34.07 17.95 5.72
C GLU A 189 -32.58 18.05 5.36
N ALA A 190 -32.00 16.95 4.89
CA ALA A 190 -30.60 16.91 4.44
C ALA A 190 -30.31 18.01 3.40
N GLY A 191 -29.16 18.67 3.53
CA GLY A 191 -28.79 19.86 2.76
C GLY A 191 -29.34 21.18 3.32
N LYS A 192 -30.10 21.15 4.43
CA LYS A 192 -30.48 22.35 5.20
C LYS A 192 -29.64 22.44 6.47
N ALA A 193 -29.20 23.65 6.80
CA ALA A 193 -28.43 23.84 8.01
C ALA A 193 -29.30 23.77 9.27
N ILE A 194 -28.70 23.35 10.38
CA ILE A 194 -29.33 23.21 11.70
C ILE A 194 -28.98 24.46 12.53
N PRO A 195 -29.91 25.43 12.68
CA PRO A 195 -29.71 26.53 13.61
C PRO A 195 -29.83 26.01 15.04
N ILE A 196 -28.84 26.33 15.88
CA ILE A 196 -28.79 25.94 17.28
C ILE A 196 -28.46 27.18 18.09
N ALA A 197 -29.28 27.47 19.10
CA ALA A 197 -29.04 28.54 20.05
C ALA A 197 -28.98 27.98 21.46
N VAL A 198 -27.98 28.39 22.23
CA VAL A 198 -27.76 27.92 23.60
C VAL A 198 -27.69 29.11 24.54
N SER A 199 -28.34 28.99 25.71
CA SER A 199 -28.18 29.94 26.81
C SER A 199 -27.78 29.21 28.09
N ALA A 200 -26.88 29.84 28.84
CA ALA A 200 -26.41 29.33 30.12
C ALA A 200 -26.29 30.47 31.12
N GLN A 201 -26.51 30.16 32.40
CA GLN A 201 -26.25 31.07 33.51
C GLN A 201 -24.89 30.70 34.11
N LEU A 202 -23.92 31.60 33.99
CA LEU A 202 -22.63 31.46 34.66
C LEU A 202 -22.71 32.06 36.06
N THR A 203 -22.31 31.26 37.05
CA THR A 203 -22.13 31.67 38.46
C THR A 203 -20.67 31.94 38.79
N ARG A 204 -19.74 31.49 37.93
CA ARG A 204 -18.32 31.80 38.00
C ARG A 204 -17.74 31.81 36.59
N ALA A 205 -17.03 32.87 36.21
CA ALA A 205 -16.32 32.97 34.95
C ALA A 205 -15.20 31.92 34.85
N ALA A 206 -14.89 31.48 33.63
CA ALA A 206 -13.71 30.67 33.31
C ALA A 206 -12.53 31.57 32.90
N GLY A 207 -11.38 30.96 32.65
CA GLY A 207 -10.22 31.64 32.09
C GLY A 207 -10.46 32.30 30.72
N PRO A 208 -9.54 33.17 30.27
CA PRO A 208 -9.69 33.98 29.05
C PRO A 208 -9.76 33.19 27.74
N GLY A 209 -9.42 31.89 27.74
CA GLY A 209 -9.50 31.00 26.57
C GLY A 209 -10.70 30.04 26.58
N ALA A 210 -11.83 30.45 27.16
CA ALA A 210 -13.06 29.66 27.14
C ALA A 210 -13.68 29.64 25.73
N MET A 211 -14.03 28.44 25.27
CA MET A 211 -14.63 28.21 23.96
C MET A 211 -16.03 27.66 24.14
N ALA A 212 -17.03 28.31 23.54
CA ALA A 212 -18.35 27.71 23.40
C ALA A 212 -18.30 26.61 22.34
N ALA A 213 -18.90 25.47 22.65
CA ALA A 213 -18.83 24.29 21.80
C ALA A 213 -20.23 23.72 21.57
N ILE A 214 -20.48 23.32 20.33
CA ILE A 214 -21.68 22.58 19.93
C ILE A 214 -21.24 21.41 19.07
N TRP A 215 -21.73 20.22 19.41
CA TRP A 215 -21.44 18.97 18.72
C TRP A 215 -22.74 18.30 18.29
N LEU A 216 -22.74 17.82 17.06
CA LEU A 216 -23.69 16.83 16.57
C LEU A 216 -22.95 15.51 16.47
N THR A 217 -23.38 14.51 17.23
CA THR A 217 -22.78 13.19 17.23
C THR A 217 -23.76 12.15 16.71
N GLY A 218 -23.25 11.12 16.04
CA GLY A 218 -23.99 9.88 15.80
C GLY A 218 -24.35 9.18 17.11
N SER A 219 -25.13 8.10 17.01
CA SER A 219 -25.50 7.27 18.18
C SER A 219 -24.30 6.67 18.87
N GLY A 220 -23.18 6.47 18.15
CA GLY A 220 -21.96 5.97 18.72
C GLY A 220 -21.08 7.03 19.39
N GLY A 221 -21.44 8.31 19.29
CA GLY A 221 -20.65 9.41 19.83
C GLY A 221 -19.64 10.01 18.84
N GLN A 222 -19.49 9.45 17.63
CA GLN A 222 -18.65 10.07 16.60
C GLN A 222 -19.23 11.41 16.17
N ILE A 223 -18.38 12.43 16.04
CA ILE A 223 -18.79 13.79 15.68
C ILE A 223 -19.07 13.85 14.17
N ALA A 224 -20.32 14.14 13.80
CA ALA A 224 -20.74 14.41 12.43
C ALA A 224 -20.46 15.87 12.02
N ALA A 225 -20.70 16.80 12.94
CA ALA A 225 -20.42 18.22 12.78
C ALA A 225 -20.14 18.87 14.13
N MET A 226 -19.27 19.87 14.15
CA MET A 226 -19.05 20.70 15.33
C MET A 226 -18.67 22.13 14.98
N ASP A 227 -18.88 23.00 15.95
CA ASP A 227 -18.34 24.36 15.93
C ASP A 227 -17.81 24.75 17.30
N LEU A 228 -16.71 25.49 17.28
CA LEU A 228 -16.06 26.07 18.45
C LEU A 228 -15.96 27.57 18.22
N GLN A 229 -16.45 28.36 19.18
CA GLN A 229 -16.40 29.82 19.10
C GLN A 229 -15.77 30.38 20.38
N PRO A 230 -14.84 31.34 20.28
CA PRO A 230 -14.38 32.07 21.46
C PRO A 230 -15.56 32.72 22.17
N LEU A 231 -15.71 32.47 23.47
CA LEU A 231 -16.79 33.03 24.27
C LEU A 231 -16.24 33.68 25.54
N PRO A 232 -16.22 35.02 25.60
CA PRO A 232 -15.87 35.74 26.83
C PRO A 232 -16.83 35.32 27.96
N THR A 233 -16.28 34.75 29.02
CA THR A 233 -17.09 34.33 30.18
C THR A 233 -17.13 35.44 31.22
N ARG A 234 -18.34 35.79 31.66
CA ARG A 234 -18.61 36.67 32.80
C ARG A 234 -19.76 36.11 33.60
N GLU A 235 -19.81 36.38 34.90
CA GLU A 235 -20.98 36.03 35.71
C GLU A 235 -22.23 36.70 35.12
N GLY A 236 -23.30 35.92 34.97
CA GLY A 236 -24.48 36.34 34.22
C GLY A 236 -24.93 35.35 33.17
N GLU A 237 -25.98 35.72 32.44
CA GLU A 237 -26.46 34.94 31.30
C GLU A 237 -25.52 35.14 30.10
N VAL A 238 -25.13 34.03 29.48
CA VAL A 238 -24.38 34.00 28.22
C VAL A 238 -25.21 33.26 27.17
N ARG A 239 -25.11 33.71 25.92
CA ARG A 239 -25.79 33.12 24.77
C ARG A 239 -24.81 33.00 23.62
N TRP A 240 -24.90 31.89 22.90
CA TRP A 240 -24.18 31.68 21.65
C TRP A 240 -25.05 30.86 20.71
N SER A 241 -24.81 31.02 19.41
CA SER A 241 -25.57 30.33 18.39
C SER A 241 -24.67 29.92 17.24
N VAL A 242 -24.94 28.75 16.70
CA VAL A 242 -24.28 28.21 15.51
C VAL A 242 -25.31 27.81 14.49
N THR A 243 -24.90 27.77 13.23
CA THR A 243 -25.64 27.09 12.18
C THR A 243 -24.75 25.97 11.65
N LEU A 244 -25.05 24.72 12.02
CA LEU A 244 -24.26 23.58 11.56
C LEU A 244 -24.78 23.09 10.20
N PRO A 245 -23.91 22.88 9.20
CA PRO A 245 -24.36 22.39 7.90
C PRO A 245 -24.82 20.93 8.00
N THR A 246 -25.84 20.58 7.22
CA THR A 246 -26.05 19.19 6.77
C THR A 246 -25.85 19.16 5.27
N ARG A 247 -25.48 17.99 4.75
CA ARG A 247 -25.16 17.79 3.34
C ARG A 247 -26.29 17.14 2.60
N ARG A 248 -26.35 17.37 1.29
CA ARG A 248 -27.39 16.77 0.43
C ARG A 248 -27.43 15.23 0.52
N TYR A 249 -26.29 14.60 0.72
CA TYR A 249 -26.15 13.14 0.76
C TYR A 249 -26.04 12.56 2.18
N ASP A 250 -26.15 13.39 3.23
CA ASP A 250 -26.18 12.87 4.60
C ASP A 250 -27.36 11.90 4.73
N PRO A 251 -27.18 10.71 5.33
CA PRO A 251 -28.23 9.70 5.45
C PRO A 251 -29.35 10.17 6.37
N SER A 252 -30.52 9.55 6.21
CA SER A 252 -31.58 9.68 7.20
C SER A 252 -31.11 9.08 8.53
N THR A 253 -30.87 9.93 9.52
CA THR A 253 -30.31 9.52 10.82
C THR A 253 -30.73 10.47 11.94
N ARG A 254 -30.47 10.08 13.19
CA ARG A 254 -30.66 10.92 14.36
C ARG A 254 -29.31 11.34 14.90
N TYR A 255 -29.08 12.64 14.93
CA TYR A 255 -27.92 13.21 15.60
C TYR A 255 -28.29 13.60 17.01
N GLN A 256 -27.40 13.25 17.95
CA GLN A 256 -27.45 13.70 19.32
C GLN A 256 -26.78 15.07 19.41
N LEU A 257 -27.51 16.04 19.95
CA LEU A 257 -27.01 17.38 20.20
C LEU A 257 -26.33 17.42 21.56
N ARG A 258 -25.10 17.94 21.58
CA ARG A 258 -24.34 18.23 22.79
C ARG A 258 -23.87 19.68 22.72
N ALA A 259 -23.80 20.36 23.85
CA ALA A 259 -23.28 21.72 23.93
C ALA A 259 -22.59 21.96 25.26
N GLY A 260 -21.62 22.85 25.27
CA GLY A 260 -20.87 23.20 26.47
C GLY A 260 -20.03 24.45 26.30
N ILE A 261 -19.34 24.84 27.36
CA ILE A 261 -18.29 25.86 27.31
C ILE A 261 -17.04 25.20 27.88
N LEU A 262 -16.01 25.03 27.05
CA LEU A 262 -14.75 24.39 27.43
C LEU A 262 -14.09 25.23 28.52
N GLY A 263 -13.83 24.62 29.68
CA GLY A 263 -13.34 25.31 30.87
C GLY A 263 -14.44 25.76 31.85
N VAL A 264 -15.72 25.50 31.58
CA VAL A 264 -16.84 25.74 32.49
C VAL A 264 -17.54 24.42 32.82
N LYS A 265 -17.73 24.12 34.10
CA LYS A 265 -18.61 23.03 34.52
C LYS A 265 -20.06 23.50 34.49
N LEU A 266 -20.75 23.20 33.40
CA LEU A 266 -22.19 23.46 33.26
C LEU A 266 -23.00 22.26 33.75
N THR A 267 -23.86 22.45 34.75
CA THR A 267 -24.77 21.38 35.18
C THR A 267 -25.71 20.99 34.04
N GLY A 268 -25.73 19.69 33.70
CA GLY A 268 -26.60 19.13 32.67
C GLY A 268 -26.14 19.40 31.23
N ALA A 269 -24.87 19.74 31.00
CA ALA A 269 -24.30 20.00 29.68
C ALA A 269 -22.82 19.58 29.62
N GLY A 270 -22.25 19.50 28.42
CA GLY A 270 -20.86 19.10 28.16
C GLY A 270 -20.75 18.05 27.06
N PHE A 271 -19.51 17.68 26.73
CA PHE A 271 -19.23 16.74 25.64
C PHE A 271 -19.84 15.35 25.89
N GLU A 272 -20.01 14.92 27.14
CA GLU A 272 -20.63 13.62 27.47
C GLU A 272 -22.16 13.68 27.64
N THR A 273 -22.76 14.86 27.55
CA THR A 273 -24.18 15.05 27.87
C THR A 273 -25.01 15.31 26.62
N VAL A 274 -25.91 14.38 26.32
CA VAL A 274 -26.91 14.55 25.26
C VAL A 274 -28.01 15.50 25.75
N LEU A 275 -28.18 16.61 25.05
CA LEU A 275 -29.16 17.65 25.36
C LEU A 275 -30.48 17.46 24.60
N GLY A 276 -30.44 16.70 23.50
CA GLY A 276 -31.59 16.29 22.73
C GLY A 276 -31.18 15.67 21.41
N GLU A 277 -32.15 15.39 20.55
CA GLU A 277 -31.92 14.76 19.25
C GLU A 277 -32.59 15.55 18.14
N THR A 278 -31.88 15.68 17.01
CA THR A 278 -32.44 16.17 15.76
C THR A 278 -32.42 15.07 14.72
N ALA A 279 -33.56 14.81 14.08
CA ALA A 279 -33.64 13.87 12.97
C ALA A 279 -33.29 14.59 11.66
N VAL A 280 -32.25 14.14 10.99
CA VAL A 280 -31.99 14.52 9.60
C VAL A 280 -32.71 13.52 8.72
N ASN A 281 -33.65 14.01 7.90
CA ASN A 281 -34.36 13.20 6.93
C ASN A 281 -33.74 13.41 5.56
N ASN A 282 -33.60 12.33 4.80
CA ASN A 282 -33.19 12.40 3.41
C ASN A 282 -34.09 11.51 2.55
N SER A 283 -34.86 12.14 1.67
CA SER A 283 -35.72 11.43 0.71
C SER A 283 -34.95 10.49 -0.24
N LEU A 284 -33.64 10.65 -0.37
CA LEU A 284 -32.78 9.76 -1.17
C LEU A 284 -32.45 8.43 -0.47
N THR A 285 -32.60 8.34 0.86
CA THR A 285 -32.31 7.11 1.61
C THR A 285 -33.13 5.93 1.10
N GLY A 286 -32.47 4.82 0.77
CA GLY A 286 -33.09 3.61 0.23
C GLY A 286 -33.64 3.73 -1.20
N THR A 287 -33.52 4.89 -1.85
CA THR A 287 -33.96 5.08 -3.26
C THR A 287 -32.81 5.00 -4.25
N ALA A 288 -31.60 5.45 -3.86
CA ALA A 288 -30.39 5.25 -4.63
C ALA A 288 -30.02 3.77 -4.65
N ARG A 289 -29.62 3.26 -5.82
CA ARG A 289 -29.14 1.89 -5.97
C ARG A 289 -27.70 1.93 -6.46
N PRO A 290 -26.79 1.13 -5.89
CA PRO A 290 -25.45 0.97 -6.44
C PRO A 290 -25.52 0.60 -7.93
N PRO A 291 -24.63 1.15 -8.78
CA PRO A 291 -24.52 0.74 -10.17
C PRO A 291 -24.21 -0.76 -10.26
N LYS A 292 -24.49 -1.38 -11.41
CA LYS A 292 -23.93 -2.70 -11.70
C LYS A 292 -22.55 -2.49 -12.29
N VAL A 293 -21.51 -2.91 -11.58
CA VAL A 293 -20.13 -2.88 -12.06
C VAL A 293 -19.67 -4.30 -12.37
N THR A 294 -19.17 -4.51 -13.58
CA THR A 294 -18.65 -5.80 -14.07
C THR A 294 -17.27 -5.62 -14.68
N VAL A 295 -16.50 -6.72 -14.69
CA VAL A 295 -15.29 -6.82 -15.49
C VAL A 295 -15.56 -7.73 -16.66
N GLU A 296 -15.46 -7.18 -17.86
CA GLU A 296 -15.77 -7.90 -19.11
C GLU A 296 -14.67 -7.70 -20.15
N PRO A 297 -14.46 -8.67 -21.06
CA PRO A 297 -13.49 -8.51 -22.13
C PRO A 297 -13.84 -7.35 -23.08
N LEU A 298 -12.91 -6.41 -23.26
CA LEU A 298 -12.97 -5.34 -24.26
C LEU A 298 -11.66 -5.33 -25.03
N GLY A 299 -11.71 -5.52 -26.34
CA GLY A 299 -10.50 -5.52 -27.18
C GLY A 299 -9.45 -6.55 -26.72
N GLY A 300 -9.89 -7.73 -26.27
CA GLY A 300 -9.02 -8.84 -25.86
C GLY A 300 -8.47 -8.77 -24.43
N ALA A 301 -8.87 -7.80 -23.61
CA ALA A 301 -8.45 -7.72 -22.21
C ALA A 301 -9.58 -7.28 -21.28
N PRO A 302 -9.50 -7.56 -19.98
CA PRO A 302 -10.47 -7.11 -18.99
C PRO A 302 -10.65 -5.58 -18.99
N ALA A 303 -11.89 -5.12 -18.89
CA ALA A 303 -12.24 -3.72 -18.73
C ALA A 303 -13.35 -3.57 -17.68
N MET A 304 -13.30 -2.46 -16.94
CA MET A 304 -14.36 -2.09 -16.00
C MET A 304 -15.56 -1.51 -16.78
N LEU A 305 -16.74 -2.07 -16.56
CA LEU A 305 -18.00 -1.57 -17.09
C LEU A 305 -18.89 -1.11 -15.94
N VAL A 306 -19.43 0.10 -16.04
CA VAL A 306 -20.42 0.65 -15.10
C VAL A 306 -21.76 0.75 -15.84
N ASP A 307 -22.75 0.00 -15.36
CA ASP A 307 -24.06 -0.20 -16.01
C ASP A 307 -23.93 -0.57 -17.51
N GLY A 308 -22.95 -1.42 -17.82
CA GLY A 308 -22.66 -1.91 -19.17
C GLY A 308 -21.89 -0.94 -20.07
N GLN A 309 -21.45 0.22 -19.55
CA GLN A 309 -20.62 1.17 -20.29
C GLN A 309 -19.16 1.08 -19.84
N PRO A 310 -18.19 0.94 -20.76
CA PRO A 310 -16.78 0.96 -20.40
C PRO A 310 -16.38 2.28 -19.74
N VAL A 311 -15.73 2.20 -18.59
CA VAL A 311 -15.20 3.36 -17.85
C VAL A 311 -13.71 3.14 -17.63
N ALA A 312 -12.91 4.18 -17.86
CA ALA A 312 -11.48 4.12 -17.59
C ALA A 312 -11.25 3.95 -16.08
N PRO A 313 -10.58 2.86 -15.64
CA PRO A 313 -10.26 2.67 -14.23
C PRO A 313 -9.05 3.55 -13.85
N PHE A 314 -9.30 4.86 -13.78
CA PHE A 314 -8.34 5.89 -13.41
C PHE A 314 -8.85 6.56 -12.12
N MET A 315 -8.19 6.23 -11.02
CA MET A 315 -8.60 6.57 -9.67
C MET A 315 -7.53 7.42 -8.98
N VAL A 316 -7.92 8.11 -7.92
CA VAL A 316 -6.99 8.77 -7.00
C VAL A 316 -7.35 8.34 -5.58
N SER A 317 -6.34 8.05 -4.78
CA SER A 317 -6.44 7.86 -3.34
C SER A 317 -5.74 9.02 -2.66
N ILE A 318 -6.41 9.74 -1.78
CA ILE A 318 -5.89 10.90 -1.05
C ILE A 318 -6.03 10.61 0.44
N ASN A 319 -4.91 10.59 1.16
CA ASN A 319 -4.91 10.46 2.60
C ASN A 319 -4.30 11.72 3.22
N GLY A 320 -5.04 12.51 3.99
CA GLY A 320 -4.49 13.71 4.62
C GLY A 320 -5.56 14.73 5.05
N PRO A 321 -5.16 15.81 5.74
CA PRO A 321 -6.08 16.77 6.34
C PRO A 321 -6.84 17.64 5.33
N HIS A 322 -6.37 17.71 4.08
CA HIS A 322 -6.97 18.52 3.00
C HIS A 322 -7.65 17.66 1.91
N GLN A 323 -8.11 16.46 2.29
CA GLN A 323 -8.64 15.46 1.36
C GLN A 323 -9.78 16.02 0.49
N VAL A 324 -10.75 16.71 1.08
CA VAL A 324 -11.94 17.22 0.37
C VAL A 324 -11.57 18.32 -0.62
N GLU A 325 -10.66 19.22 -0.26
CA GLU A 325 -10.17 20.27 -1.17
C GLU A 325 -9.41 19.70 -2.36
N GLN A 326 -8.60 18.66 -2.13
CA GLN A 326 -7.85 17.96 -3.18
C GLN A 326 -8.79 17.16 -4.09
N GLN A 327 -9.81 16.50 -3.54
CA GLN A 327 -10.87 15.86 -4.34
C GLN A 327 -11.57 16.88 -5.24
N ALA A 328 -11.90 18.08 -4.74
CA ALA A 328 -12.46 19.15 -5.57
C ALA A 328 -11.49 19.61 -6.68
N GLU A 329 -10.19 19.66 -6.40
CA GLU A 329 -9.15 19.98 -7.40
C GLU A 329 -9.05 18.92 -8.50
N MET A 330 -9.04 17.64 -8.12
CA MET A 330 -9.05 16.52 -9.06
C MET A 330 -10.33 16.49 -9.90
N GLY A 331 -11.49 16.76 -9.29
CA GLY A 331 -12.77 16.86 -9.98
C GLY A 331 -12.77 17.95 -11.06
N ARG A 332 -12.16 19.11 -10.80
CA ARG A 332 -11.97 20.18 -11.82
C ARG A 332 -11.10 19.75 -13.01
N ALA A 333 -10.21 18.78 -12.81
CA ALA A 333 -9.39 18.17 -13.87
C ALA A 333 -10.07 16.96 -14.54
N GLY A 334 -11.34 16.70 -14.22
CA GLY A 334 -12.12 15.58 -14.76
C GLY A 334 -11.86 14.25 -14.06
N ILE A 335 -11.15 14.21 -12.93
CA ILE A 335 -10.85 12.97 -12.22
C ILE A 335 -11.87 12.79 -11.10
N HIS A 336 -12.78 11.82 -11.28
CA HIS A 336 -13.97 11.67 -10.45
C HIS A 336 -14.05 10.33 -9.70
N ILE A 337 -13.04 9.46 -9.80
CA ILE A 337 -13.07 8.17 -9.09
C ILE A 337 -12.09 8.21 -7.93
N PHE A 338 -12.61 8.12 -6.71
CA PHE A 338 -11.83 8.15 -5.48
C PHE A 338 -11.79 6.78 -4.82
N SER A 339 -10.61 6.34 -4.40
CA SER A 339 -10.38 5.04 -3.76
C SER A 339 -9.75 5.19 -2.38
N ASP A 340 -10.31 6.05 -1.55
CA ASP A 340 -9.73 6.41 -0.25
C ASP A 340 -9.95 5.31 0.80
N TRP A 341 -9.18 5.39 1.89
CA TRP A 341 -9.00 4.33 2.88
C TRP A 341 -9.85 4.50 4.14
N PHE A 342 -10.40 3.37 4.62
CA PHE A 342 -11.12 3.24 5.87
C PHE A 342 -10.51 2.14 6.75
N GLY A 343 -10.09 2.53 7.95
CA GLY A 343 -9.36 1.68 8.87
C GLY A 343 -7.86 1.65 8.59
N GLY A 344 -7.10 1.20 9.58
CA GLY A 344 -5.65 0.99 9.45
C GLY A 344 -5.31 -0.48 9.21
N SER A 345 -4.06 -0.74 8.87
CA SER A 345 -3.56 -2.12 8.72
C SER A 345 -3.67 -2.92 10.01
N THR A 346 -3.45 -2.29 11.18
CA THR A 346 -3.41 -2.96 12.50
C THR A 346 -4.73 -2.98 13.26
N ALA A 347 -5.72 -2.18 12.85
CA ALA A 347 -7.07 -2.17 13.40
C ALA A 347 -8.04 -1.43 12.46
N ALA A 348 -9.22 -2.00 12.26
CA ALA A 348 -10.34 -1.39 11.57
C ALA A 348 -11.65 -1.81 12.25
N ASP A 349 -12.56 -0.87 12.48
CA ASP A 349 -13.79 -1.16 13.22
C ASP A 349 -14.94 -1.62 12.32
N LEU A 350 -14.92 -1.31 11.01
CA LEU A 350 -16.07 -1.51 10.11
C LEU A 350 -17.35 -0.88 10.65
N GLY A 351 -17.24 0.20 11.44
CA GLY A 351 -18.31 0.83 12.20
C GLY A 351 -18.65 0.16 13.54
N HIS A 352 -18.09 -1.00 13.89
CA HIS A 352 -18.29 -1.69 15.17
C HIS A 352 -17.36 -1.13 16.27
N VAL A 353 -17.63 0.12 16.67
CA VAL A 353 -16.75 0.93 17.51
C VAL A 353 -16.56 0.39 18.94
N ALA A 354 -17.50 -0.39 19.46
CA ALA A 354 -17.41 -1.07 20.76
C ALA A 354 -18.37 -2.28 20.80
N PRO A 355 -18.27 -3.19 21.78
CA PRO A 355 -19.21 -4.31 21.91
C PRO A 355 -20.67 -3.84 21.83
N ASP A 356 -21.44 -4.46 20.93
CA ASP A 356 -22.86 -4.18 20.67
C ASP A 356 -23.18 -2.76 20.15
N LYS A 357 -22.17 -2.00 19.70
CA LYS A 357 -22.32 -0.59 19.30
C LYS A 357 -21.77 -0.35 17.89
N TYR A 358 -22.67 0.04 16.98
CA TYR A 358 -22.33 0.44 15.61
C TYR A 358 -22.48 1.95 15.40
N ASP A 359 -21.53 2.55 14.69
CA ASP A 359 -21.55 3.95 14.25
C ASP A 359 -20.91 4.09 12.86
N TYR A 360 -21.68 4.51 11.87
CA TYR A 360 -21.23 4.71 10.49
C TYR A 360 -20.98 6.17 10.13
N THR A 361 -21.04 7.08 11.12
CA THR A 361 -20.96 8.54 10.91
C THR A 361 -19.70 8.97 10.14
N ALA A 362 -18.55 8.35 10.40
CA ALA A 362 -17.31 8.65 9.68
C ALA A 362 -17.41 8.34 8.17
N TYR A 363 -18.02 7.20 7.80
CA TYR A 363 -18.25 6.82 6.41
C TYR A 363 -19.22 7.80 5.75
N ASP A 364 -20.35 8.06 6.40
CA ASP A 364 -21.40 8.94 5.89
C ASP A 364 -20.90 10.37 5.65
N THR A 365 -20.11 10.88 6.60
CA THR A 365 -19.50 12.21 6.52
C THR A 365 -18.52 12.30 5.36
N TYR A 366 -17.66 11.29 5.18
CA TYR A 366 -16.71 11.26 4.07
C TYR A 366 -17.43 11.29 2.72
N PHE A 367 -18.35 10.34 2.45
CA PHE A 367 -18.97 10.22 1.13
C PHE A 367 -19.81 11.45 0.79
N SER A 368 -20.50 12.00 1.80
CA SER A 368 -21.31 13.19 1.62
C SER A 368 -20.46 14.44 1.39
N ALA A 369 -19.34 14.59 2.10
CA ALA A 369 -18.42 15.72 1.90
C ALA A 369 -17.73 15.65 0.53
N ALA A 370 -17.25 14.48 0.13
CA ALA A 370 -16.66 14.25 -1.18
C ALA A 370 -17.64 14.58 -2.31
N LEU A 371 -18.92 14.20 -2.20
CA LEU A 371 -19.95 14.52 -3.20
C LEU A 371 -20.38 15.99 -3.22
N GLU A 372 -20.19 16.73 -2.14
CA GLU A 372 -20.38 18.18 -2.14
C GLU A 372 -19.22 18.89 -2.85
N ALA A 373 -18.00 18.38 -2.69
CA ALA A 373 -16.81 18.88 -3.35
C ALA A 373 -16.78 18.53 -4.85
N ASP A 374 -17.13 17.30 -5.21
CA ASP A 374 -17.27 16.81 -6.59
C ASP A 374 -18.61 16.07 -6.76
N PRO A 375 -19.64 16.74 -7.31
CA PRO A 375 -20.95 16.12 -7.56
C PRO A 375 -20.94 14.93 -8.51
N GLU A 376 -19.88 14.73 -9.29
CA GLU A 376 -19.70 13.61 -10.24
C GLU A 376 -18.91 12.44 -9.64
N ALA A 377 -18.47 12.55 -8.38
CA ALA A 377 -17.64 11.56 -7.72
C ALA A 377 -18.24 10.14 -7.70
N TRP A 378 -17.36 9.16 -7.90
CA TRP A 378 -17.56 7.73 -7.74
C TRP A 378 -16.54 7.17 -6.74
N PHE A 379 -16.89 6.07 -6.08
CA PHE A 379 -16.08 5.54 -4.98
C PHE A 379 -15.76 4.06 -5.13
N LEU A 380 -14.49 3.71 -4.93
CA LEU A 380 -14.01 2.35 -4.69
C LEU A 380 -13.23 2.33 -3.36
N PRO A 381 -13.92 2.43 -2.21
CA PRO A 381 -13.26 2.53 -0.91
C PRO A 381 -12.40 1.32 -0.57
N HIS A 382 -11.24 1.58 0.04
CA HIS A 382 -10.43 0.58 0.72
C HIS A 382 -10.99 0.32 2.12
N ILE A 383 -11.39 -0.92 2.40
CA ILE A 383 -12.06 -1.33 3.63
C ILE A 383 -11.18 -2.30 4.42
N GLY A 384 -10.67 -1.84 5.56
CA GLY A 384 -9.85 -2.66 6.45
C GLY A 384 -10.68 -3.70 7.17
N ILE A 385 -10.23 -4.95 7.16
CA ILE A 385 -10.87 -6.08 7.84
C ILE A 385 -9.98 -6.69 8.94
N THR A 386 -8.97 -5.96 9.39
CA THR A 386 -8.28 -6.22 10.65
C THR A 386 -9.23 -5.87 11.81
N PRO A 387 -9.48 -6.75 12.79
CA PRO A 387 -10.50 -6.51 13.80
C PRO A 387 -10.14 -5.30 14.68
N PRO A 388 -11.13 -4.62 15.28
CA PRO A 388 -10.89 -3.47 16.14
C PRO A 388 -10.09 -3.85 17.39
N LEU A 389 -9.40 -2.87 17.99
CA LEU A 389 -8.53 -3.11 19.15
C LEU A 389 -9.26 -3.75 20.33
N TRP A 390 -10.52 -3.38 20.58
CA TRP A 390 -11.31 -3.99 21.66
C TRP A 390 -11.52 -5.50 21.42
N TRP A 391 -11.68 -5.93 20.16
CA TRP A 391 -11.83 -7.34 19.80
C TRP A 391 -10.52 -8.08 20.01
N GLN A 392 -9.40 -7.48 19.61
CA GLN A 392 -8.07 -8.05 19.81
C GLN A 392 -7.74 -8.23 21.30
N GLN A 393 -8.13 -7.26 22.14
CA GLN A 393 -8.00 -7.34 23.60
C GLN A 393 -8.89 -8.42 24.22
N ALA A 394 -10.10 -8.62 23.68
CA ALA A 394 -11.03 -9.63 24.15
C ALA A 394 -10.66 -11.05 23.70
N HIS A 395 -9.91 -11.19 22.61
CA HIS A 395 -9.55 -12.47 21.97
C HIS A 395 -8.04 -12.63 21.73
N PRO A 396 -7.20 -12.51 22.78
CA PRO A 396 -5.75 -12.68 22.65
C PRO A 396 -5.34 -14.08 22.17
N GLU A 397 -6.20 -15.08 22.32
CA GLU A 397 -6.01 -16.45 21.83
C GLU A 397 -6.15 -16.60 20.31
N GLU A 398 -6.77 -15.62 19.65
CA GLU A 398 -6.99 -15.61 18.19
C GLU A 398 -5.97 -14.73 17.44
N LEU A 399 -5.03 -14.11 18.17
CA LEU A 399 -3.95 -13.29 17.61
C LEU A 399 -2.80 -14.13 17.07
N VAL A 400 -2.07 -13.58 16.10
CA VAL A 400 -0.83 -14.16 15.57
C VAL A 400 0.19 -14.28 16.69
N LEU A 401 0.89 -15.42 16.75
CA LEU A 401 2.01 -15.61 17.68
C LEU A 401 3.30 -15.69 16.87
N TYR A 402 4.21 -14.78 17.14
CA TYR A 402 5.53 -14.78 16.53
C TYR A 402 6.45 -15.82 17.20
N ALA A 403 7.47 -16.25 16.49
CA ALA A 403 8.45 -17.23 17.00
C ALA A 403 9.18 -16.78 18.28
N ASP A 404 9.28 -15.48 18.53
CA ASP A 404 9.92 -14.89 19.71
C ASP A 404 8.93 -14.75 20.90
N GLY A 405 7.69 -15.21 20.74
CA GLY A 405 6.64 -15.15 21.75
C GLY A 405 5.85 -13.83 21.78
N GLN A 406 6.23 -12.84 20.98
CA GLN A 406 5.43 -11.61 20.83
C GLN A 406 4.16 -11.89 20.02
N GLN A 407 3.16 -11.02 20.18
CA GLN A 407 1.90 -11.09 19.44
C GLN A 407 1.78 -9.91 18.46
N GLY A 408 1.11 -10.16 17.34
CA GLY A 408 0.63 -9.13 16.43
C GLY A 408 -0.90 -9.06 16.43
N PRO A 409 -1.49 -8.51 15.36
CA PRO A 409 -2.94 -8.57 15.14
C PRO A 409 -3.45 -10.02 14.95
N GLN A 410 -4.67 -10.18 14.46
CA GLN A 410 -5.33 -11.47 14.29
C GLN A 410 -4.54 -12.47 13.43
N SER A 411 -4.59 -13.74 13.81
CA SER A 411 -4.15 -14.84 12.95
C SER A 411 -5.06 -14.96 11.73
N PHE A 412 -4.49 -15.13 10.53
CA PHE A 412 -5.29 -15.45 9.34
C PHE A 412 -5.98 -16.81 9.42
N ALA A 413 -5.53 -17.69 10.33
CA ALA A 413 -6.18 -18.96 10.64
C ALA A 413 -7.37 -18.83 11.59
N SER A 414 -7.59 -17.66 12.21
CA SER A 414 -8.73 -17.45 13.11
C SER A 414 -10.06 -17.58 12.36
N GLU A 415 -10.77 -18.68 12.60
CA GLU A 415 -12.14 -18.88 12.12
C GLU A 415 -13.12 -17.93 12.83
N ARG A 416 -12.80 -17.54 14.06
CA ARG A 416 -13.59 -16.58 14.84
C ARG A 416 -13.56 -15.20 14.21
N TRP A 417 -12.36 -14.66 13.96
CA TRP A 417 -12.16 -13.41 13.23
C TRP A 417 -12.90 -13.43 11.90
N ARG A 418 -12.65 -14.45 11.07
CA ARG A 418 -13.31 -14.58 9.76
C ARG A 418 -14.84 -14.48 9.87
N ARG A 419 -15.46 -15.19 10.82
CA ARG A 419 -16.92 -15.15 10.99
C ARG A 419 -17.41 -13.78 11.48
N GLU A 420 -16.84 -13.28 12.58
CA GLU A 420 -17.34 -12.08 13.26
C GLU A 420 -17.09 -10.81 12.45
N THR A 421 -15.89 -10.66 11.86
CA THR A 421 -15.58 -9.54 10.96
C THR A 421 -16.37 -9.63 9.65
N ALA A 422 -16.70 -10.83 9.15
CA ALA A 422 -17.60 -10.95 8.00
C ALA A 422 -19.02 -10.45 8.31
N ASP A 423 -19.52 -10.68 9.53
CA ASP A 423 -20.82 -10.15 9.95
C ASP A 423 -20.80 -8.62 10.05
N ASP A 424 -19.70 -8.05 10.54
CA ASP A 424 -19.49 -6.59 10.56
C ASP A 424 -19.38 -6.00 9.15
N LEU A 425 -18.64 -6.66 8.26
CA LEU A 425 -18.53 -6.28 6.85
C LEU A 425 -19.89 -6.31 6.14
N ARG A 426 -20.72 -7.33 6.39
CA ARG A 426 -22.10 -7.40 5.85
C ARG A 426 -22.95 -6.23 6.32
N LYS A 427 -22.88 -5.88 7.61
CA LYS A 427 -23.63 -4.74 8.17
C LYS A 427 -23.18 -3.41 7.58
N LEU A 428 -21.86 -3.20 7.44
CA LEU A 428 -21.31 -2.02 6.77
C LEU A 428 -21.79 -1.93 5.33
N ILE A 429 -21.64 -2.99 4.53
CA ILE A 429 -22.08 -2.98 3.12
C ILE A 429 -23.59 -2.72 3.04
N ALA A 430 -24.40 -3.35 3.89
CA ALA A 430 -25.84 -3.10 3.93
C ALA A 430 -26.18 -1.63 4.24
N HIS A 431 -25.46 -1.00 5.17
CA HIS A 431 -25.59 0.44 5.46
C HIS A 431 -25.24 1.29 4.23
N LEU A 432 -24.06 1.06 3.64
CA LEU A 432 -23.58 1.80 2.47
C LEU A 432 -24.50 1.65 1.26
N GLN A 433 -25.11 0.48 1.07
CA GLN A 433 -26.08 0.24 -0.01
C GLN A 433 -27.45 0.90 0.21
N ALA A 434 -27.81 1.21 1.46
CA ALA A 434 -29.04 1.93 1.79
C ALA A 434 -28.86 3.45 1.83
N ALA A 435 -27.62 3.93 1.84
CA ALA A 435 -27.29 5.35 1.97
C ALA A 435 -27.73 6.18 0.75
N PRO A 436 -27.99 7.49 0.91
CA PRO A 436 -28.31 8.41 -0.21
C PRO A 436 -27.27 8.43 -1.34
N TYR A 437 -26.00 8.18 -1.00
CA TYR A 437 -24.88 8.15 -1.92
C TYR A 437 -24.59 6.75 -2.49
N ALA A 438 -25.42 5.72 -2.17
CA ALA A 438 -25.19 4.33 -2.59
C ALA A 438 -24.98 4.18 -4.10
N GLY A 439 -25.69 4.99 -4.90
CA GLY A 439 -25.55 5.05 -6.35
C GLY A 439 -24.23 5.61 -6.87
N ARG A 440 -23.27 5.93 -5.99
CA ARG A 440 -21.93 6.40 -6.32
C ARG A 440 -20.83 5.40 -5.94
N ILE A 441 -21.17 4.28 -5.31
CA ILE A 441 -20.20 3.26 -4.89
C ILE A 441 -20.05 2.21 -5.99
N LEU A 442 -18.87 2.16 -6.61
CA LEU A 442 -18.52 1.20 -7.66
C LEU A 442 -18.22 -0.19 -7.08
N GLY A 443 -17.67 -0.24 -5.86
CA GLY A 443 -17.37 -1.49 -5.20
C GLY A 443 -16.51 -1.33 -3.96
N TYR A 444 -15.74 -2.36 -3.61
CA TYR A 444 -14.97 -2.43 -2.37
C TYR A 444 -13.61 -3.11 -2.58
N CYS A 445 -12.54 -2.48 -2.12
CA CYS A 445 -11.23 -3.10 -2.00
C CYS A 445 -11.01 -3.50 -0.53
N PHE A 446 -11.15 -4.77 -0.18
CA PHE A 446 -10.95 -5.18 1.21
C PHE A 446 -9.48 -5.50 1.48
N PHE A 447 -8.99 -5.24 2.69
CA PHE A 447 -7.58 -5.45 3.01
C PHE A 447 -7.30 -5.88 4.46
N SER A 448 -6.18 -6.57 4.65
CA SER A 448 -5.66 -7.00 5.95
C SER A 448 -4.14 -7.19 5.87
N GLY A 449 -3.50 -7.62 6.95
CA GLY A 449 -2.09 -8.00 6.95
C GLY A 449 -1.12 -6.84 7.12
N TYR A 450 0.17 -7.19 7.16
CA TYR A 450 1.22 -6.20 7.30
C TYR A 450 1.15 -5.22 6.12
N SER A 451 1.34 -3.93 6.43
CA SER A 451 1.15 -2.80 5.49
C SER A 451 -0.19 -2.77 4.74
N ALA A 452 -1.21 -3.50 5.21
CA ALA A 452 -2.52 -3.68 4.56
C ALA A 452 -2.49 -4.50 3.25
N GLU A 453 -1.45 -5.29 3.00
CA GLU A 453 -1.25 -5.93 1.69
C GLU A 453 -1.32 -7.46 1.75
N TRP A 454 -1.97 -8.03 2.77
CA TRP A 454 -2.03 -9.47 3.07
C TRP A 454 -0.68 -10.16 3.33
N GLN A 455 0.37 -9.36 3.48
CA GLN A 455 1.68 -9.84 3.90
C GLN A 455 1.58 -10.42 5.31
N SER A 456 2.33 -11.50 5.56
CA SER A 456 2.50 -12.06 6.90
C SER A 456 2.83 -10.97 7.92
N TRP A 457 2.16 -10.99 9.06
CA TRP A 457 2.46 -10.08 10.16
C TRP A 457 3.94 -10.12 10.54
N GLY A 458 4.56 -8.94 10.64
CA GLY A 458 5.96 -8.79 11.05
C GLY A 458 7.02 -9.11 9.99
N LEU A 459 6.63 -9.33 8.72
CA LEU A 459 7.52 -9.67 7.60
C LEU A 459 8.76 -8.76 7.50
N TRP A 460 8.54 -7.45 7.55
CA TRP A 460 9.60 -6.43 7.45
C TRP A 460 10.23 -6.06 8.81
N GLN A 461 9.76 -6.68 9.89
CA GLN A 461 10.24 -6.47 11.26
C GLN A 461 11.09 -7.64 11.76
N ASN A 462 11.39 -8.62 10.89
CA ASN A 462 12.09 -9.86 11.22
C ASN A 462 11.36 -10.74 12.25
N HIS A 463 10.04 -10.59 12.38
CA HIS A 463 9.23 -11.57 13.11
C HIS A 463 8.76 -12.66 12.14
N LEU A 464 8.70 -13.89 12.65
CA LEU A 464 8.16 -15.02 11.90
C LEU A 464 6.81 -15.40 12.49
N ALA A 465 5.76 -15.17 11.71
CA ALA A 465 4.41 -15.66 11.95
C ALA A 465 4.13 -16.93 11.12
N ASP A 466 3.18 -17.79 11.49
CA ASP A 466 2.28 -17.74 12.65
C ASP A 466 2.34 -19.05 13.45
N TYR A 467 2.61 -18.97 14.76
CA TYR A 467 2.68 -20.12 15.67
C TYR A 467 1.51 -20.20 16.66
N SER A 468 0.46 -19.42 16.42
CA SER A 468 -0.71 -19.27 17.30
C SER A 468 -1.55 -20.55 17.41
N PRO A 469 -2.44 -20.66 18.42
CA PRO A 469 -3.38 -21.77 18.51
C PRO A 469 -4.27 -21.93 17.27
N PRO A 470 -4.83 -20.87 16.64
CA PRO A 470 -5.53 -20.98 15.36
C PRO A 470 -4.66 -21.58 14.25
N ALA A 471 -3.42 -21.09 14.08
CA ALA A 471 -2.50 -21.61 13.06
C ALA A 471 -2.20 -23.10 13.26
N ARG A 472 -2.04 -23.56 14.50
CA ARG A 472 -1.81 -24.99 14.81
C ARG A 472 -2.98 -25.88 14.41
N ARG A 473 -4.22 -25.43 14.68
CA ARG A 473 -5.43 -26.14 14.25
C ARG A 473 -5.52 -26.20 12.72
N ALA A 474 -5.29 -25.08 12.05
CA ALA A 474 -5.31 -25.01 10.60
C ALA A 474 -4.21 -25.87 9.96
N TRP A 475 -3.02 -25.90 10.55
CA TRP A 475 -1.90 -26.73 10.11
C TRP A 475 -2.21 -28.23 10.15
N SER A 476 -2.75 -28.70 11.28
CA SER A 476 -3.20 -30.10 11.42
C SER A 476 -4.28 -30.46 10.39
N LYS A 477 -5.25 -29.56 10.16
CA LYS A 477 -6.30 -29.75 9.15
C LYS A 477 -5.72 -29.84 7.74
N TRP A 478 -4.81 -28.94 7.38
CA TRP A 478 -4.16 -28.91 6.07
C TRP A 478 -3.36 -30.20 5.81
N LEU A 479 -2.57 -30.66 6.79
CA LEU A 479 -1.84 -31.92 6.68
C LEU A 479 -2.76 -33.13 6.56
N THR A 480 -3.88 -33.13 7.27
CA THR A 480 -4.88 -34.20 7.18
C THR A 480 -5.48 -34.27 5.78
N GLN A 481 -5.79 -33.12 5.17
CA GLN A 481 -6.28 -33.06 3.79
C GLN A 481 -5.24 -33.54 2.77
N ARG A 482 -3.97 -33.21 3.00
CA ARG A 482 -2.87 -33.55 2.09
C ARG A 482 -2.43 -35.01 2.16
N TYR A 483 -2.33 -35.57 3.36
CA TYR A 483 -1.71 -36.89 3.60
C TYR A 483 -2.71 -37.96 4.05
N GLY A 484 -3.93 -37.58 4.42
CA GLY A 484 -5.01 -38.49 4.82
C GLY A 484 -4.85 -39.09 6.22
N ASN A 485 -3.70 -39.67 6.54
CA ASN A 485 -3.43 -40.34 7.82
C ASN A 485 -1.95 -40.21 8.27
N ASP A 486 -1.67 -40.67 9.50
CA ASP A 486 -0.33 -40.63 10.08
C ASP A 486 0.72 -41.38 9.24
N GLU A 487 0.35 -42.50 8.61
CA GLU A 487 1.27 -43.29 7.77
C GLU A 487 1.69 -42.49 6.53
N GLY A 488 0.73 -41.83 5.88
CA GLY A 488 0.99 -40.94 4.74
C GLY A 488 1.91 -39.77 5.12
N LEU A 489 1.68 -39.14 6.27
CA LEU A 489 2.54 -38.06 6.77
C LEU A 489 3.96 -38.55 7.06
N ARG A 490 4.10 -39.67 7.79
CA ARG A 490 5.39 -40.26 8.15
C ARG A 490 6.19 -40.67 6.92
N GLN A 491 5.51 -41.24 5.92
CA GLN A 491 6.13 -41.60 4.64
C GLN A 491 6.61 -40.35 3.89
N ALA A 492 5.78 -39.31 3.80
CA ALA A 492 6.10 -38.08 3.07
C ALA A 492 7.27 -37.31 3.71
N TRP A 493 7.34 -37.27 5.04
CA TRP A 493 8.37 -36.53 5.77
C TRP A 493 9.59 -37.37 6.14
N GLY A 494 9.53 -38.69 5.95
CA GLY A 494 10.61 -39.61 6.36
C GLY A 494 10.87 -39.61 7.87
N ARG A 495 9.84 -39.35 8.68
CA ARG A 495 9.92 -39.21 10.15
C ARG A 495 8.90 -40.13 10.80
N ALA A 496 9.33 -41.03 11.68
CA ALA A 496 8.44 -42.03 12.29
C ALA A 496 7.66 -41.48 13.49
N GLU A 497 8.15 -40.41 14.11
CA GLU A 497 7.64 -39.82 15.35
C GLU A 497 6.48 -38.85 15.15
N VAL A 498 6.21 -38.40 13.92
CA VAL A 498 5.18 -37.41 13.63
C VAL A 498 3.78 -38.03 13.53
N ASN A 499 2.76 -37.24 13.84
CA ASN A 499 1.35 -37.60 13.74
C ASN A 499 0.50 -36.36 13.41
N LEU A 500 -0.72 -36.58 12.92
CA LEU A 500 -1.64 -35.52 12.50
C LEU A 500 -2.35 -34.82 13.66
N ALA A 501 -2.40 -35.42 14.86
CA ALA A 501 -3.09 -34.84 16.01
C ALA A 501 -2.32 -33.63 16.56
N GLU A 502 -1.00 -33.71 16.61
CA GLU A 502 -0.12 -32.61 17.04
C GLU A 502 1.13 -32.54 16.14
N PRO A 503 0.99 -32.13 14.87
CA PRO A 503 2.11 -32.08 13.96
C PRO A 503 3.05 -30.93 14.35
N PRO A 504 4.38 -31.13 14.27
CA PRO A 504 5.33 -30.05 14.53
C PRO A 504 5.22 -28.96 13.47
N MET A 505 5.50 -27.72 13.88
CA MET A 505 5.76 -26.59 12.98
C MET A 505 7.28 -26.37 12.87
N PRO A 506 7.80 -25.82 11.77
CA PRO A 506 9.23 -25.60 11.62
C PRO A 506 9.70 -24.52 12.59
N THR A 507 10.89 -24.70 13.15
CA THR A 507 11.54 -23.62 13.93
C THR A 507 11.99 -22.49 12.99
N PRO A 508 12.25 -21.27 13.51
CA PRO A 508 12.88 -20.18 12.74
C PRO A 508 14.13 -20.63 11.99
N GLU A 509 14.95 -21.45 12.64
CA GLU A 509 16.16 -21.99 12.04
C GLU A 509 15.85 -22.91 10.85
N GLN A 510 14.88 -23.82 10.99
CA GLN A 510 14.43 -24.70 9.90
C GLN A 510 13.79 -23.91 8.74
N ARG A 511 13.14 -22.78 9.05
CA ARG A 511 12.57 -21.88 8.04
C ARG A 511 13.63 -21.17 7.21
N HIS A 512 14.75 -20.73 7.81
CA HIS A 512 15.76 -19.88 7.16
C HIS A 512 17.09 -20.57 6.81
N ARG A 513 17.29 -21.82 7.22
CA ARG A 513 18.41 -22.66 6.78
C ARG A 513 17.93 -23.67 5.74
N GLY A 514 18.83 -24.03 4.83
CA GLY A 514 18.62 -25.06 3.81
C GLY A 514 19.82 -25.99 3.74
N ALA A 515 19.58 -27.28 3.47
CA ALA A 515 20.62 -28.30 3.43
C ALA A 515 21.42 -28.28 2.11
N LEU A 516 20.83 -27.77 1.02
CA LEU A 516 21.42 -27.73 -0.32
C LEU A 516 21.71 -26.29 -0.77
N GLY A 517 22.17 -25.44 0.16
CA GLY A 517 22.50 -24.04 -0.13
C GLY A 517 21.26 -23.21 -0.48
N ALA A 518 21.16 -22.79 -1.73
CA ALA A 518 20.04 -22.01 -2.26
C ALA A 518 18.76 -22.85 -2.44
N LEU A 519 18.90 -24.16 -2.55
CA LEU A 519 17.83 -25.13 -2.74
C LEU A 519 17.57 -25.90 -1.43
N ARG A 520 16.37 -26.45 -1.30
CA ARG A 520 15.99 -27.34 -0.18
C ARG A 520 16.12 -28.80 -0.54
N ASP A 521 16.51 -29.62 0.42
CA ASP A 521 16.38 -31.07 0.28
C ASP A 521 14.92 -31.50 0.49
N GLU A 522 14.26 -31.91 -0.60
CA GLU A 522 12.83 -32.27 -0.58
C GLU A 522 12.51 -33.37 0.44
N ARG A 523 13.43 -34.28 0.72
CA ARG A 523 13.19 -35.43 1.62
C ARG A 523 13.32 -35.04 3.08
N THR A 524 14.35 -34.26 3.42
CA THR A 524 14.67 -33.93 4.82
C THR A 524 14.02 -32.65 5.30
N GLU A 525 13.67 -31.75 4.37
CA GLU A 525 13.08 -30.44 4.64
C GLU A 525 11.61 -30.33 4.21
N ARG A 526 10.93 -31.46 3.91
CA ARG A 526 9.53 -31.49 3.46
C ARG A 526 8.58 -30.73 4.37
N LEU A 527 8.81 -30.82 5.69
CA LEU A 527 8.06 -30.08 6.70
C LEU A 527 8.06 -28.56 6.42
N THR A 528 9.22 -27.98 6.11
CA THR A 528 9.34 -26.54 5.84
C THR A 528 8.71 -26.17 4.48
N ILE A 529 8.91 -27.01 3.46
CA ILE A 529 8.30 -26.81 2.12
C ILE A 529 6.78 -26.79 2.25
N ASP A 530 6.20 -27.80 2.91
CA ASP A 530 4.76 -27.89 3.16
C ASP A 530 4.26 -26.72 4.01
N TYR A 531 5.05 -26.26 5.00
CA TYR A 531 4.64 -25.15 5.85
C TYR A 531 4.54 -23.82 5.10
N TYR A 532 5.47 -23.51 4.18
CA TYR A 532 5.36 -22.32 3.34
C TYR A 532 4.17 -22.41 2.36
N GLN A 533 3.92 -23.60 1.81
CA GLN A 533 2.73 -23.84 1.00
C GLN A 533 1.45 -23.60 1.82
N PHE A 534 1.38 -24.13 3.05
CA PHE A 534 0.28 -23.92 3.98
C PHE A 534 0.02 -22.44 4.27
N LEU A 535 1.06 -21.65 4.59
CA LEU A 535 0.87 -20.22 4.91
C LEU A 535 0.29 -19.43 3.72
N ALA A 536 0.78 -19.71 2.51
CA ALA A 536 0.28 -19.07 1.31
C ALA A 536 -1.18 -19.46 1.03
N GLU A 537 -1.49 -20.75 1.09
CA GLU A 537 -2.85 -21.27 0.88
C GLU A 537 -3.84 -20.78 1.95
N LEU A 538 -3.41 -20.71 3.21
CA LEU A 538 -4.19 -20.17 4.31
C LEU A 538 -4.60 -18.71 4.04
N THR A 539 -3.66 -17.91 3.54
CA THR A 539 -3.90 -16.50 3.23
C THR A 539 -4.87 -16.37 2.04
N ALA A 540 -4.66 -17.15 0.97
CA ALA A 540 -5.58 -17.20 -0.16
C ALA A 540 -6.99 -17.66 0.25
N GLU A 541 -7.13 -18.59 1.19
CA GLU A 541 -8.43 -19.00 1.73
C GLU A 541 -9.14 -17.89 2.49
N ALA A 542 -8.41 -17.11 3.31
CA ALA A 542 -8.98 -15.96 3.99
C ALA A 542 -9.45 -14.89 2.98
N ILE A 543 -8.62 -14.59 1.97
CA ILE A 543 -8.96 -13.68 0.87
C ILE A 543 -10.23 -14.13 0.15
N ASN A 544 -10.30 -15.38 -0.31
CA ASN A 544 -11.44 -15.92 -1.04
C ASN A 544 -12.72 -15.92 -0.19
N TYR A 545 -12.59 -16.18 1.12
CA TYR A 545 -13.71 -16.09 2.05
C TYR A 545 -14.27 -14.66 2.13
N PHE A 546 -13.44 -13.64 2.32
CA PHE A 546 -13.91 -12.25 2.40
C PHE A 546 -14.37 -11.68 1.05
N ALA A 547 -13.77 -12.12 -0.07
CA ALA A 547 -14.24 -11.78 -1.41
C ALA A 547 -15.69 -12.25 -1.61
N LYS A 548 -15.96 -13.52 -1.29
CA LYS A 548 -17.31 -14.09 -1.34
C LYS A 548 -18.29 -13.33 -0.46
N VAL A 549 -17.93 -13.06 0.79
CA VAL A 549 -18.77 -12.27 1.72
C VAL A 549 -19.10 -10.90 1.12
N THR A 550 -18.11 -10.21 0.57
CA THR A 550 -18.27 -8.88 -0.04
C THR A 550 -19.18 -8.93 -1.28
N LYS A 551 -18.98 -9.94 -2.15
CA LYS A 551 -19.78 -10.13 -3.37
C LYS A 551 -21.23 -10.47 -3.04
N GLU A 552 -21.48 -11.36 -2.08
CA GLU A 552 -22.82 -11.72 -1.62
C GLU A 552 -23.51 -10.52 -0.94
N ALA A 553 -22.82 -9.83 -0.03
CA ALA A 553 -23.35 -8.65 0.66
C ALA A 553 -23.71 -7.53 -0.31
N SER A 554 -23.00 -7.42 -1.43
CA SER A 554 -23.29 -6.46 -2.48
C SER A 554 -24.31 -6.93 -3.53
N ALA A 555 -24.92 -8.11 -3.33
CA ALA A 555 -25.83 -8.77 -4.27
C ALA A 555 -25.22 -8.95 -5.68
N GLY A 556 -23.90 -9.15 -5.76
CA GLY A 556 -23.16 -9.34 -7.00
C GLY A 556 -23.08 -8.10 -7.90
N ARG A 557 -23.42 -6.90 -7.38
CA ARG A 557 -23.45 -5.66 -8.18
C ARG A 557 -22.14 -4.88 -8.16
N SER A 558 -21.36 -5.04 -7.10
CA SER A 558 -20.16 -4.25 -6.84
C SER A 558 -18.92 -4.93 -7.40
N LEU A 559 -17.95 -4.11 -7.80
CA LEU A 559 -16.57 -4.55 -7.97
C LEU A 559 -15.99 -5.00 -6.62
N VAL A 560 -15.24 -6.09 -6.61
CA VAL A 560 -14.59 -6.64 -5.42
C VAL A 560 -13.15 -6.98 -5.76
N GLY A 561 -12.21 -6.48 -4.96
CA GLY A 561 -10.79 -6.76 -5.15
C GLY A 561 -9.98 -6.58 -3.88
N THR A 562 -8.70 -6.88 -3.99
CA THR A 562 -7.76 -6.85 -2.87
C THR A 562 -6.30 -6.84 -3.33
N TYR A 563 -5.37 -6.70 -2.39
CA TYR A 563 -3.93 -6.88 -2.60
C TYR A 563 -3.55 -8.35 -2.53
N TYR A 564 -2.84 -8.89 -3.51
CA TYR A 564 -2.23 -10.22 -3.37
C TYR A 564 -1.26 -10.55 -4.51
N GLY A 565 -0.48 -11.63 -4.36
CA GLY A 565 0.29 -12.23 -5.46
C GLY A 565 1.57 -11.47 -5.82
N TYR A 566 2.30 -10.94 -4.85
CA TYR A 566 3.49 -10.16 -5.11
C TYR A 566 4.68 -11.10 -5.33
N LEU A 567 4.83 -11.57 -6.56
CA LEU A 567 5.82 -12.57 -6.94
C LEU A 567 7.19 -11.97 -7.24
N THR A 568 7.30 -10.64 -7.31
CA THR A 568 8.55 -9.95 -7.65
C THR A 568 8.95 -8.86 -6.67
N ALA A 569 8.29 -8.72 -5.51
CA ALA A 569 8.54 -7.60 -4.58
C ALA A 569 9.35 -7.96 -3.32
N HIS A 570 9.16 -9.18 -2.78
CA HIS A 570 9.63 -9.50 -1.43
C HIS A 570 11.10 -9.94 -1.36
N SER A 571 11.78 -10.10 -2.50
CA SER A 571 13.22 -10.40 -2.55
C SER A 571 13.57 -11.64 -1.69
N LEU A 572 14.52 -11.50 -0.76
CA LEU A 572 14.93 -12.51 0.20
C LEU A 572 13.76 -13.09 1.01
N ARG A 573 12.68 -12.32 1.22
CA ARG A 573 11.52 -12.64 2.06
C ARG A 573 10.36 -13.28 1.30
N GLN A 574 10.55 -13.66 0.04
CA GLN A 574 9.46 -14.18 -0.80
C GLN A 574 8.70 -15.35 -0.16
N GLN A 575 9.37 -16.31 0.44
CA GLN A 575 8.73 -17.46 1.11
C GLN A 575 7.96 -17.05 2.36
N ASP A 576 8.48 -16.09 3.12
CA ASP A 576 7.85 -15.61 4.36
C ASP A 576 6.64 -14.70 4.10
N SER A 577 6.44 -14.25 2.86
CA SER A 577 5.42 -13.26 2.52
C SER A 577 3.98 -13.75 2.68
N SER A 578 3.74 -15.04 2.45
CA SER A 578 2.41 -15.66 2.23
C SER A 578 1.71 -15.32 0.91
N HIS A 579 2.43 -14.80 -0.11
CA HIS A 579 1.88 -14.45 -1.44
C HIS A 579 2.04 -15.53 -2.52
N LEU A 580 2.29 -16.79 -2.15
CA LEU A 580 2.63 -17.89 -3.07
C LEU A 580 1.45 -18.84 -3.37
N ALA A 581 0.23 -18.29 -3.44
CA ALA A 581 -0.98 -19.02 -3.83
C ALA A 581 -1.90 -18.16 -4.72
N LEU A 582 -1.31 -17.37 -5.61
CA LEU A 582 -2.00 -16.46 -6.52
C LEU A 582 -2.97 -17.22 -7.43
N GLY A 583 -2.60 -18.40 -7.95
CA GLY A 583 -3.49 -19.19 -8.81
C GLY A 583 -4.85 -19.46 -8.16
N ARG A 584 -4.87 -19.80 -6.86
CA ARG A 584 -6.10 -20.03 -6.09
C ARG A 584 -6.96 -18.78 -5.90
N VAL A 585 -6.35 -17.60 -5.89
CA VAL A 585 -7.06 -16.32 -5.80
C VAL A 585 -7.60 -15.92 -7.18
N LEU A 586 -6.86 -16.20 -8.25
CA LEU A 586 -7.30 -15.96 -9.62
C LEU A 586 -8.49 -16.84 -10.03
N GLU A 587 -8.59 -18.07 -9.50
CA GLU A 587 -9.75 -18.95 -9.73
C GLU A 587 -11.05 -18.47 -9.05
N SER A 588 -10.96 -17.54 -8.09
CA SER A 588 -12.13 -17.05 -7.36
C SER A 588 -13.07 -16.26 -8.29
N PRO A 589 -14.36 -16.63 -8.40
CA PRO A 589 -15.34 -15.88 -9.18
C PRO A 589 -15.78 -14.58 -8.48
N ASP A 590 -15.47 -14.44 -7.19
CA ASP A 590 -15.90 -13.32 -6.36
C ASP A 590 -14.90 -12.15 -6.36
N ILE A 591 -13.76 -12.30 -7.05
CA ILE A 591 -12.71 -11.29 -7.19
C ILE A 591 -12.65 -10.80 -8.63
N ASP A 592 -12.81 -9.50 -8.83
CA ASP A 592 -12.78 -8.86 -10.15
C ASP A 592 -11.43 -8.17 -10.44
N PHE A 593 -10.67 -7.79 -9.41
CA PHE A 593 -9.37 -7.17 -9.57
C PHE A 593 -8.39 -7.50 -8.44
N LEU A 594 -7.11 -7.44 -8.76
CA LEU A 594 -6.01 -7.48 -7.80
C LEU A 594 -5.17 -6.22 -7.93
N MET A 595 -4.45 -5.89 -6.86
CA MET A 595 -3.70 -4.63 -6.76
C MET A 595 -2.34 -4.80 -6.12
N SER A 596 -1.38 -3.95 -6.50
CA SER A 596 -0.15 -3.71 -5.75
C SER A 596 0.35 -2.28 -5.94
N PRO A 597 1.26 -1.80 -5.07
CA PRO A 597 2.09 -0.65 -5.38
C PRO A 597 3.01 -0.90 -6.60
N PRO A 598 3.66 0.13 -7.18
CA PRO A 598 4.67 -0.04 -8.20
C PRO A 598 5.93 -0.70 -7.65
N LEU A 599 6.73 -1.30 -8.52
CA LEU A 599 7.97 -1.96 -8.14
C LEU A 599 8.96 -0.98 -7.50
N TYR A 600 9.13 -1.09 -6.18
CA TYR A 600 9.93 -0.12 -5.42
C TYR A 600 11.42 -0.10 -5.76
N THR A 601 11.98 -1.15 -6.36
CA THR A 601 13.42 -1.26 -6.67
C THR A 601 13.86 -0.40 -7.85
N SER A 602 12.94 0.13 -8.66
CA SER A 602 13.29 0.88 -9.87
C SER A 602 12.31 2.01 -10.20
N ARG A 603 11.61 2.56 -9.20
CA ARG A 603 10.64 3.65 -9.39
C ARG A 603 11.24 5.05 -9.50
N ASP A 604 12.55 5.21 -9.33
CA ASP A 604 13.27 6.48 -9.43
C ASP A 604 13.27 7.07 -10.86
N VAL A 605 13.64 8.34 -10.97
CA VAL A 605 13.85 9.01 -12.27
C VAL A 605 15.04 8.35 -12.98
N GLY A 606 14.82 7.86 -14.21
CA GLY A 606 15.76 7.01 -14.97
C GLY A 606 15.59 5.51 -14.74
N GLY A 607 14.77 5.13 -13.75
CA GLY A 607 14.38 3.77 -13.44
C GLY A 607 13.27 3.23 -14.35
N THR A 608 12.95 1.95 -14.23
CA THR A 608 12.00 1.25 -15.11
C THR A 608 10.55 1.27 -14.62
N SER A 609 10.32 1.38 -13.31
CA SER A 609 9.06 0.96 -12.65
C SER A 609 8.65 -0.47 -13.05
N GLY A 610 7.41 -0.83 -12.73
CA GLY A 610 6.79 -2.09 -13.10
C GLY A 610 5.76 -2.50 -12.07
N PHE A 611 5.09 -3.63 -12.31
CA PHE A 611 4.14 -4.21 -11.37
C PHE A 611 4.80 -5.31 -10.53
N MET A 612 4.29 -5.53 -9.31
CA MET A 612 4.84 -6.52 -8.38
C MET A 612 4.40 -7.97 -8.68
N SER A 613 3.66 -8.19 -9.77
CA SER A 613 3.02 -9.48 -10.10
C SER A 613 3.00 -9.81 -11.60
N VAL A 614 2.44 -10.98 -11.89
CA VAL A 614 2.19 -11.59 -13.20
C VAL A 614 0.90 -11.06 -13.82
N THR A 615 0.96 -9.82 -14.28
CA THR A 615 -0.21 -9.05 -14.76
C THR A 615 -0.99 -9.77 -15.86
N GLU A 616 -0.32 -10.47 -16.77
CA GLU A 616 -1.00 -11.15 -17.87
C GLU A 616 -1.71 -12.43 -17.41
N SER A 617 -1.24 -13.11 -16.36
CA SER A 617 -2.04 -14.15 -15.67
C SER A 617 -3.31 -13.58 -15.06
N VAL A 618 -3.24 -12.41 -14.41
CA VAL A 618 -4.43 -11.74 -13.86
C VAL A 618 -5.46 -11.49 -14.98
N HIS A 619 -5.01 -11.03 -16.15
CA HIS A 619 -5.86 -10.81 -17.31
C HIS A 619 -6.44 -12.10 -17.91
N LEU A 620 -5.67 -13.18 -18.02
CA LEU A 620 -6.15 -14.48 -18.50
C LEU A 620 -7.31 -15.04 -17.66
N HIS A 621 -7.34 -14.70 -16.37
CA HIS A 621 -8.41 -15.07 -15.45
C HIS A 621 -9.57 -14.07 -15.42
N GLY A 622 -9.61 -13.15 -16.39
CA GLY A 622 -10.70 -12.19 -16.55
C GLY A 622 -10.73 -11.08 -15.51
N LYS A 623 -9.61 -10.82 -14.83
CA LYS A 623 -9.51 -9.84 -13.73
C LYS A 623 -8.70 -8.63 -14.14
N LEU A 624 -8.99 -7.47 -13.57
CA LEU A 624 -8.16 -6.27 -13.73
C LEU A 624 -6.94 -6.36 -12.82
N TRP A 625 -5.79 -5.90 -13.33
CA TRP A 625 -4.68 -5.50 -12.47
C TRP A 625 -4.75 -4.01 -12.19
N LEU A 626 -4.63 -3.59 -10.94
CA LEU A 626 -4.64 -2.19 -10.52
C LEU A 626 -3.26 -1.81 -9.97
N SER A 627 -2.66 -0.74 -10.49
CA SER A 627 -1.44 -0.13 -9.93
C SER A 627 -1.82 0.91 -8.88
N GLU A 628 -1.48 0.68 -7.61
CA GLU A 628 -1.53 1.70 -6.56
C GLU A 628 -0.29 2.59 -6.67
N ALA A 629 -0.33 3.56 -7.57
CA ALA A 629 0.80 4.39 -7.95
C ALA A 629 1.13 5.44 -6.86
N ASP A 630 1.89 5.03 -5.85
CA ASP A 630 2.38 5.83 -4.71
C ASP A 630 3.66 6.65 -5.01
N HIS A 631 3.78 7.16 -6.25
CA HIS A 631 4.99 7.83 -6.72
C HIS A 631 5.24 9.16 -5.98
N ARG A 632 6.37 9.21 -5.27
CA ARG A 632 6.84 10.41 -4.55
C ARG A 632 7.25 11.51 -5.53
N THR A 633 6.49 12.60 -5.55
CA THR A 633 6.76 13.75 -6.43
C THR A 633 7.71 14.75 -5.78
N HIS A 634 8.08 15.79 -6.53
CA HIS A 634 8.84 16.94 -6.02
C HIS A 634 8.14 17.73 -4.92
N LEU A 635 6.83 17.54 -4.74
CA LEU A 635 6.05 18.14 -3.65
C LEU A 635 6.13 17.34 -2.35
N SER A 636 6.50 16.05 -2.44
CA SER A 636 6.75 15.24 -1.25
C SER A 636 7.98 15.76 -0.48
N SER A 637 8.02 15.51 0.83
CA SER A 637 9.13 15.92 1.69
C SER A 637 10.49 15.45 1.15
N PRO A 638 11.58 16.25 1.22
CA PRO A 638 12.90 15.84 0.75
C PRO A 638 13.42 14.52 1.35
N ASP A 639 12.97 14.15 2.54
CA ASP A 639 13.33 12.92 3.25
C ASP A 639 12.38 11.74 2.98
N SER A 640 11.41 11.89 2.06
CA SER A 640 10.45 10.84 1.71
C SER A 640 11.11 9.56 1.19
N GLY A 641 12.41 9.58 0.87
CA GLY A 641 13.23 8.39 0.62
C GLY A 641 13.30 8.01 -0.86
N TYR A 642 13.68 6.74 -1.11
CA TYR A 642 13.98 6.25 -2.46
C TYR A 642 12.82 6.46 -3.45
N GLY A 643 13.15 6.88 -4.67
CA GLY A 643 12.21 7.11 -5.75
C GLY A 643 11.64 8.53 -5.84
N ARG A 644 11.89 9.41 -4.86
CA ARG A 644 11.41 10.80 -4.90
C ARG A 644 11.98 11.56 -6.10
N ALA A 645 11.11 12.15 -6.90
CA ALA A 645 11.52 13.10 -7.94
C ALA A 645 11.96 14.44 -7.34
N ALA A 646 13.08 15.00 -7.81
CA ALA A 646 13.61 16.26 -7.29
C ALA A 646 12.94 17.52 -7.90
N THR A 647 12.32 17.38 -9.06
CA THR A 647 11.76 18.50 -9.85
C THR A 647 10.38 18.17 -10.39
N ALA A 648 9.62 19.21 -10.76
CA ALA A 648 8.35 19.08 -11.44
C ALA A 648 8.47 18.23 -12.72
N ALA A 649 9.46 18.53 -13.57
CA ALA A 649 9.74 17.77 -14.79
C ALA A 649 10.03 16.28 -14.50
N GLY A 650 10.80 15.97 -13.45
CA GLY A 650 11.05 14.58 -13.04
C GLY A 650 9.79 13.88 -12.55
N SER A 651 8.92 14.60 -11.83
CA SER A 651 7.62 14.07 -11.39
C SER A 651 6.72 13.76 -12.58
N GLN A 652 6.59 14.71 -13.51
CA GLN A 652 5.83 14.53 -14.74
C GLN A 652 6.34 13.34 -15.56
N ALA A 653 7.66 13.18 -15.68
CA ALA A 653 8.25 12.05 -16.38
C ALA A 653 7.92 10.70 -15.71
N VAL A 654 7.99 10.60 -14.38
CA VAL A 654 7.64 9.40 -13.62
C VAL A 654 6.16 9.05 -13.77
N LEU A 655 5.26 10.04 -13.65
CA LEU A 655 3.82 9.83 -13.84
C LEU A 655 3.49 9.38 -15.28
N GLN A 656 4.13 9.97 -16.29
CA GLN A 656 3.97 9.54 -17.67
C GLN A 656 4.52 8.12 -17.91
N ARG A 657 5.64 7.75 -17.28
CA ARG A 657 6.22 6.39 -17.38
C ARG A 657 5.25 5.36 -16.79
N GLU A 658 4.69 5.66 -15.63
CA GLU A 658 3.69 4.79 -14.99
C GLU A 658 2.44 4.65 -15.87
N MET A 659 1.95 5.76 -16.44
CA MET A 659 0.83 5.70 -17.39
C MET A 659 1.17 4.88 -18.64
N GLY A 660 2.41 4.92 -19.12
CA GLY A 660 2.88 4.08 -20.22
C GLY A 660 2.72 2.59 -19.92
N HIS A 661 3.07 2.14 -18.71
CA HIS A 661 2.83 0.77 -18.26
C HIS A 661 1.33 0.47 -18.18
N VAL A 662 0.54 1.37 -17.57
CA VAL A 662 -0.92 1.23 -17.45
C VAL A 662 -1.58 1.03 -18.81
N LEU A 663 -1.25 1.85 -19.80
CA LEU A 663 -1.84 1.77 -21.14
C LEU A 663 -1.43 0.50 -21.89
N THR A 664 -0.14 0.15 -21.88
CA THR A 664 0.41 -0.95 -22.68
C THR A 664 0.09 -2.32 -22.10
N HIS A 665 0.01 -2.43 -20.77
CA HIS A 665 -0.45 -3.64 -20.08
C HIS A 665 -1.97 -3.66 -19.87
N ARG A 666 -2.72 -2.62 -20.26
CA ARG A 666 -4.20 -2.52 -20.12
C ARG A 666 -4.66 -2.61 -18.65
N ALA A 667 -3.81 -2.15 -17.74
CA ALA A 667 -4.08 -2.14 -16.31
C ALA A 667 -4.98 -0.95 -15.90
N ALA A 668 -5.44 -0.99 -14.66
CA ALA A 668 -6.04 0.10 -13.93
C ALA A 668 -4.97 0.86 -13.11
N VAL A 669 -5.30 2.07 -12.66
CA VAL A 669 -4.42 2.87 -11.80
C VAL A 669 -5.22 3.59 -10.72
N SER A 670 -4.70 3.56 -9.49
CA SER A 670 -5.07 4.48 -8.41
C SER A 670 -3.82 5.28 -8.03
N TRP A 671 -3.83 6.57 -8.31
CA TRP A 671 -2.73 7.46 -7.92
C TRP A 671 -2.82 7.73 -6.43
N TYR A 672 -1.86 7.22 -5.66
CA TYR A 672 -1.94 7.23 -4.21
C TYR A 672 -1.10 8.36 -3.60
N ASP A 673 -1.79 9.36 -3.09
CA ASP A 673 -1.25 10.46 -2.30
C ASP A 673 -1.32 10.10 -0.80
N MET A 674 -0.27 9.43 -0.32
CA MET A 674 -0.24 8.75 0.98
C MET A 674 -0.31 9.68 2.20
N VAL A 675 0.06 10.96 2.05
CA VAL A 675 0.01 11.97 3.12
C VAL A 675 -0.68 13.28 2.70
N GLY A 676 -1.14 13.36 1.46
CA GLY A 676 -1.83 14.51 0.88
C GLY A 676 -0.85 15.52 0.31
N GLY A 677 -1.18 16.08 -0.86
CA GLY A 677 -0.43 17.17 -1.50
C GLY A 677 0.71 16.72 -2.42
N TRP A 678 0.94 15.42 -2.62
CA TRP A 678 1.93 14.92 -3.59
C TRP A 678 1.48 15.12 -5.03
N LEU A 679 0.18 15.12 -5.29
CA LEU A 679 -0.39 15.14 -6.65
C LEU A 679 -1.09 16.46 -7.02
N THR A 680 -1.01 17.47 -6.16
CA THR A 680 -1.77 18.73 -6.27
C THR A 680 -1.05 19.80 -7.09
N GLY A 681 -1.76 20.88 -7.46
CA GLY A 681 -1.17 22.09 -8.01
C GLY A 681 -1.06 22.14 -9.54
N GLU A 682 -0.72 23.33 -10.04
CA GLU A 682 -0.80 23.71 -11.45
C GLU A 682 0.11 22.89 -12.39
N GLU A 683 1.15 22.25 -11.85
CA GLU A 683 2.12 21.49 -12.64
C GLU A 683 1.73 20.02 -12.84
N LEU A 684 0.96 19.42 -11.91
CA LEU A 684 0.67 17.98 -11.90
C LEU A 684 -0.80 17.66 -12.19
N VAL A 685 -1.74 18.45 -11.66
CA VAL A 685 -3.18 18.20 -11.84
C VAL A 685 -3.61 18.25 -13.31
N PRO A 686 -3.19 19.24 -14.13
CA PRO A 686 -3.51 19.23 -15.56
C PRO A 686 -2.92 18.03 -16.31
N LEU A 687 -1.71 17.58 -15.92
CA LEU A 687 -1.12 16.37 -16.50
C LEU A 687 -1.97 15.15 -16.16
N LEU A 688 -2.36 14.95 -14.89
CA LEU A 688 -3.21 13.84 -14.48
C LEU A 688 -4.55 13.84 -15.24
N GLY A 689 -5.17 15.01 -15.42
CA GLY A 689 -6.36 15.15 -16.26
C GLY A 689 -6.13 14.67 -17.70
N ARG A 690 -5.00 15.04 -18.31
CA ARG A 690 -4.63 14.57 -19.65
C ARG A 690 -4.35 13.06 -19.69
N LEU A 691 -3.71 12.49 -18.66
CA LEU A 691 -3.47 11.04 -18.57
C LEU A 691 -4.79 10.26 -18.40
N ARG A 692 -5.76 10.80 -17.67
CA ARG A 692 -7.13 10.26 -17.54
C ARG A 692 -7.84 10.23 -18.90
N GLU A 693 -7.75 11.31 -19.68
CA GLU A 693 -8.28 11.34 -21.04
C GLU A 693 -7.64 10.27 -21.93
N LEU A 694 -6.32 10.14 -21.89
CA LEU A 694 -5.61 9.10 -22.63
C LEU A 694 -6.06 7.69 -22.25
N HIS A 695 -6.31 7.44 -20.95
CA HIS A 695 -6.85 6.17 -20.50
C HIS A 695 -8.25 5.91 -21.10
N ALA A 696 -9.14 6.90 -21.08
CA ALA A 696 -10.47 6.79 -21.67
C ALA A 696 -10.41 6.57 -23.19
N GLU A 697 -9.56 7.31 -23.91
CA GLU A 697 -9.33 7.14 -25.35
C GLU A 697 -8.80 5.72 -25.69
N SER A 698 -8.02 5.12 -24.79
CA SER A 698 -7.44 3.79 -24.98
C SER A 698 -8.52 2.71 -25.13
N LEU A 699 -9.65 2.85 -24.42
CA LEU A 699 -10.75 1.87 -24.42
C LEU A 699 -11.41 1.74 -25.79
N ALA A 700 -11.65 2.85 -26.50
CA ALA A 700 -12.37 2.86 -27.77
C ALA A 700 -11.63 2.18 -28.93
N GLY A 701 -10.30 2.12 -28.87
CA GLY A 701 -9.45 1.53 -29.90
C GLY A 701 -8.60 0.38 -29.40
N ARG A 702 -8.98 -0.23 -28.27
CA ARG A 702 -8.26 -1.36 -27.68
C ARG A 702 -8.36 -2.57 -28.60
N ARG A 703 -7.22 -3.21 -28.88
CA ARG A 703 -7.13 -4.47 -29.62
C ARG A 703 -6.33 -5.52 -28.82
N PRO A 704 -6.57 -6.82 -29.08
CA PRO A 704 -5.75 -7.87 -28.50
C PRO A 704 -4.29 -7.64 -28.85
N PHE A 705 -3.42 -7.85 -27.88
CA PHE A 705 -1.97 -7.75 -28.02
C PHE A 705 -1.34 -8.74 -27.07
N SER A 706 -0.26 -9.37 -27.52
CA SER A 706 0.57 -10.25 -26.71
C SER A 706 2.03 -9.95 -27.03
N GLY A 707 2.85 -9.86 -26.00
CA GLY A 707 4.30 -9.76 -26.13
C GLY A 707 4.88 -10.96 -26.88
N GLU A 708 6.03 -10.78 -27.54
CA GLU A 708 6.67 -11.90 -28.25
C GLU A 708 7.44 -12.83 -27.30
N VAL A 709 7.67 -12.38 -26.06
CA VAL A 709 8.32 -13.12 -24.98
C VAL A 709 7.32 -13.38 -23.86
N ALA A 710 7.04 -14.65 -23.54
CA ALA A 710 6.38 -15.04 -22.30
C ALA A 710 7.43 -15.19 -21.19
N VAL A 711 7.36 -14.33 -20.18
CA VAL A 711 8.10 -14.48 -18.92
C VAL A 711 7.27 -15.35 -17.99
N VAL A 712 7.90 -16.33 -17.35
CA VAL A 712 7.19 -17.37 -16.59
C VAL A 712 7.81 -17.52 -15.22
N VAL A 713 6.97 -17.43 -14.19
CA VAL A 713 7.32 -17.72 -12.80
C VAL A 713 6.40 -18.80 -12.25
N ASP A 714 6.94 -19.65 -11.38
CA ASP A 714 6.20 -20.70 -10.68
C ASP A 714 6.15 -20.40 -9.18
N GLU A 715 4.95 -20.36 -8.63
CA GLU A 715 4.76 -20.08 -7.21
C GLU A 715 5.17 -21.27 -6.33
N ALA A 716 4.95 -22.50 -6.81
CA ALA A 716 5.34 -23.70 -6.08
C ALA A 716 6.86 -23.78 -5.92
N SER A 717 7.63 -23.47 -6.95
CA SER A 717 9.10 -23.50 -6.92
C SER A 717 9.72 -22.58 -5.87
N PHE A 718 9.07 -21.49 -5.46
CA PHE A 718 9.58 -20.65 -4.38
C PHE A 718 9.67 -21.39 -3.04
N THR A 719 8.79 -22.36 -2.76
CA THR A 719 8.79 -23.13 -1.50
C THR A 719 9.97 -24.10 -1.41
N TYR A 720 10.59 -24.43 -2.56
CA TYR A 720 11.78 -25.27 -2.68
C TYR A 720 13.11 -24.49 -2.63
N VAL A 721 13.03 -23.17 -2.48
CA VAL A 721 14.18 -22.29 -2.29
C VAL A 721 14.37 -22.00 -0.81
N THR A 722 15.62 -21.93 -0.37
CA THR A 722 15.97 -21.53 0.99
C THR A 722 15.57 -20.08 1.21
N ALA A 723 14.71 -19.83 2.21
CA ALA A 723 14.28 -18.48 2.56
C ALA A 723 15.48 -17.62 3.00
N MET A 724 15.39 -16.31 2.83
CA MET A 724 16.50 -15.36 3.04
C MET A 724 17.69 -15.50 2.10
N HIS A 725 17.72 -16.51 1.21
CA HIS A 725 18.82 -16.70 0.26
C HIS A 725 18.79 -15.61 -0.84
N PRO A 726 19.93 -15.06 -1.27
CA PRO A 726 20.01 -14.04 -2.33
C PRO A 726 19.54 -14.51 -3.72
N LEU A 727 19.18 -15.78 -3.86
CA LEU A 727 18.71 -16.36 -5.12
C LEU A 727 17.39 -15.70 -5.56
N ASN A 728 16.40 -15.53 -4.67
CA ASN A 728 15.09 -14.96 -5.03
C ASN A 728 15.21 -13.56 -5.64
N LEU A 729 16.09 -12.72 -5.07
CA LEU A 729 16.40 -11.39 -5.60
C LEU A 729 16.85 -11.46 -7.06
N GLN A 730 17.68 -12.45 -7.40
CA GLN A 730 18.19 -12.64 -8.76
C GLN A 730 17.19 -13.34 -9.69
N LEU A 731 16.23 -14.10 -9.17
CA LEU A 731 15.26 -14.85 -10.00
C LEU A 731 14.04 -14.04 -10.42
N SER A 732 13.54 -13.17 -9.53
CA SER A 732 12.22 -12.56 -9.71
C SER A 732 12.30 -11.03 -9.71
N LEU A 733 12.83 -10.45 -8.63
CA LEU A 733 12.86 -9.00 -8.46
C LEU A 733 13.77 -8.27 -9.46
N LEU A 734 15.05 -8.63 -9.55
CA LEU A 734 15.96 -7.97 -10.48
C LEU A 734 15.59 -8.22 -11.96
N PRO A 735 15.20 -9.44 -12.37
CA PRO A 735 14.66 -9.65 -13.71
C PRO A 735 13.45 -8.77 -14.01
N ALA A 736 12.46 -8.71 -13.11
CA ALA A 736 11.30 -7.83 -13.28
C ALA A 736 11.68 -6.36 -13.46
N ALA A 737 12.64 -5.87 -12.65
CA ALA A 737 13.16 -4.50 -12.79
C ALA A 737 13.94 -4.28 -14.09
N ASN A 738 14.55 -5.32 -14.66
CA ASN A 738 15.43 -5.25 -15.83
C ASN A 738 14.71 -5.54 -17.17
N LEU A 739 13.60 -6.27 -17.16
CA LEU A 739 12.83 -6.64 -18.35
C LEU A 739 12.48 -5.45 -19.26
N PRO A 740 12.01 -4.30 -18.73
CA PRO A 740 11.74 -3.12 -19.56
C PRO A 740 12.96 -2.60 -20.33
N ARG A 741 14.19 -2.93 -19.92
CA ARG A 741 15.43 -2.50 -20.60
C ARG A 741 15.83 -3.40 -21.77
N ALA A 742 15.14 -4.53 -21.96
CA ALA A 742 15.47 -5.48 -23.02
C ALA A 742 15.12 -4.93 -24.41
N GLY A 743 14.27 -3.90 -24.52
CA GLY A 743 13.82 -3.36 -25.81
C GLY A 743 12.90 -4.31 -26.58
N LEU A 744 12.20 -5.17 -25.85
CA LEU A 744 11.28 -6.20 -26.32
C LEU A 744 9.90 -5.96 -25.73
N THR A 745 8.87 -6.56 -26.33
CA THR A 745 7.54 -6.69 -25.72
C THR A 745 7.42 -8.06 -25.06
N TRP A 746 6.81 -8.10 -23.88
CA TRP A 746 6.74 -9.29 -23.05
C TRP A 746 5.45 -9.33 -22.23
N ASP A 747 5.01 -10.55 -21.94
CA ASP A 747 3.86 -10.87 -21.10
C ASP A 747 4.34 -11.74 -19.92
N PHE A 748 3.76 -11.60 -18.73
CA PHE A 748 4.22 -12.26 -17.52
C PHE A 748 3.15 -13.18 -16.92
N TYR A 749 3.49 -14.48 -16.84
CA TYR A 749 2.56 -15.55 -16.49
C TYR A 749 3.03 -16.40 -15.30
N LEU A 750 2.05 -16.98 -14.61
CA LEU A 750 2.20 -18.20 -13.83
C LEU A 750 2.50 -19.38 -14.74
N LEU A 751 3.32 -20.31 -14.28
CA LEU A 751 3.67 -21.53 -15.01
C LEU A 751 2.44 -22.37 -15.37
N ASP A 752 1.48 -22.50 -14.45
CA ASP A 752 0.29 -23.33 -14.66
C ASP A 752 -0.67 -22.76 -15.71
N ASP A 753 -0.65 -21.43 -15.93
CA ASP A 753 -1.44 -20.80 -17.00
C ASP A 753 -0.95 -21.19 -18.39
N LEU A 754 0.27 -21.74 -18.50
CA LEU A 754 0.77 -22.29 -19.77
C LEU A 754 0.02 -23.53 -20.23
N ALA A 755 -0.79 -24.17 -19.38
CA ALA A 755 -1.69 -25.24 -19.81
C ALA A 755 -2.95 -24.72 -20.51
N ARG A 756 -3.26 -23.42 -20.40
CA ARG A 756 -4.51 -22.86 -20.92
C ARG A 756 -4.54 -22.83 -22.44
N ALA A 757 -5.71 -23.16 -22.98
CA ALA A 757 -5.97 -23.19 -24.41
C ALA A 757 -6.08 -21.79 -25.03
N ASP A 758 -6.48 -20.79 -24.24
CA ASP A 758 -6.65 -19.39 -24.65
C ASP A 758 -5.38 -18.54 -24.47
N LEU A 759 -4.28 -19.11 -23.95
CA LEU A 759 -2.98 -18.43 -23.92
C LEU A 759 -2.47 -18.20 -25.36
N PRO A 760 -2.12 -16.95 -25.73
CA PRO A 760 -1.53 -16.65 -27.03
C PRO A 760 -0.18 -17.38 -27.24
N PRO A 761 0.21 -17.66 -28.49
CA PRO A 761 1.52 -18.24 -28.77
C PRO A 761 2.64 -17.20 -28.65
N HIS A 762 3.80 -17.62 -28.14
CA HIS A 762 4.97 -16.75 -27.99
C HIS A 762 6.18 -17.34 -28.71
N ARG A 763 7.10 -16.47 -29.16
CA ARG A 763 8.35 -16.90 -29.82
C ARG A 763 9.38 -17.37 -28.80
N VAL A 764 9.39 -16.75 -27.63
CA VAL A 764 10.30 -17.07 -26.53
C VAL A 764 9.51 -17.31 -25.24
N TYR A 765 9.89 -18.33 -24.49
CA TYR A 765 9.44 -18.59 -23.12
C TYR A 765 10.64 -18.50 -22.17
N LEU A 766 10.67 -17.48 -21.32
CA LEU A 766 11.71 -17.26 -20.31
C LEU A 766 11.23 -17.78 -18.95
N PHE A 767 11.77 -18.92 -18.52
CA PHE A 767 11.44 -19.54 -17.24
C PHE A 767 12.38 -19.05 -16.15
N LEU A 768 11.86 -18.19 -15.27
CA LEU A 768 12.64 -17.56 -14.22
C LEU A 768 13.04 -18.54 -13.12
N ASN A 769 12.12 -19.39 -12.65
CA ASN A 769 12.33 -20.23 -11.47
C ASN A 769 11.65 -21.61 -11.53
N ALA A 770 11.46 -22.20 -12.72
CA ALA A 770 10.74 -23.47 -12.91
C ALA A 770 11.49 -24.71 -12.34
N PHE A 771 11.72 -24.74 -11.03
CA PHE A 771 12.56 -25.71 -10.34
C PHE A 771 11.81 -27.00 -10.02
N ARG A 772 10.55 -26.88 -9.62
CA ARG A 772 9.65 -28.00 -9.39
C ARG A 772 8.73 -28.16 -10.58
N LEU A 773 8.79 -29.32 -11.24
CA LEU A 773 7.91 -29.66 -12.35
C LEU A 773 7.38 -31.09 -12.18
N SER A 774 6.06 -31.24 -12.14
CA SER A 774 5.43 -32.54 -12.29
C SER A 774 5.67 -33.12 -13.68
N ASP A 775 5.51 -34.43 -13.81
CA ASP A 775 5.60 -35.11 -15.11
C ASP A 775 4.56 -34.57 -16.11
N ALA A 776 3.37 -34.20 -15.60
CA ALA A 776 2.31 -33.58 -16.39
C ALA A 776 2.67 -32.18 -16.88
N GLN A 777 3.21 -31.33 -16.00
CA GLN A 777 3.68 -29.99 -16.38
C GLN A 777 4.81 -30.10 -17.41
N ARG A 778 5.79 -30.99 -17.22
CA ARG A 778 6.87 -31.21 -18.20
C ARG A 778 6.31 -31.59 -19.57
N ALA A 779 5.40 -32.55 -19.63
CA ALA A 779 4.77 -32.99 -20.88
C ALA A 779 3.99 -31.85 -21.56
N MET A 780 3.23 -31.07 -20.79
CA MET A 780 2.51 -29.89 -21.27
C MET A 780 3.47 -28.85 -21.87
N LEU A 781 4.55 -28.51 -21.17
CA LEU A 781 5.53 -27.53 -21.64
C LEU A 781 6.17 -27.97 -22.96
N HIS A 782 6.64 -29.21 -23.03
CA HIS A 782 7.25 -29.74 -24.26
C HIS A 782 6.28 -29.75 -25.44
N ALA A 783 5.01 -30.14 -25.21
CA ALA A 783 3.99 -30.13 -26.24
C ALA A 783 3.71 -28.71 -26.76
N ARG A 784 3.59 -27.72 -25.86
CA ARG A 784 3.39 -26.31 -26.23
C ARG A 784 4.59 -25.76 -26.98
N LEU A 785 5.80 -25.92 -26.45
CA LEU A 785 7.04 -25.44 -27.07
C LEU A 785 7.23 -26.02 -28.48
N ALA A 786 7.00 -27.32 -28.65
CA ALA A 786 7.09 -27.98 -29.96
C ALA A 786 6.03 -27.47 -30.95
N ARG A 787 4.77 -27.36 -30.52
CA ARG A 787 3.65 -26.86 -31.34
C ARG A 787 3.92 -25.45 -31.86
N GLU A 788 4.50 -24.60 -31.01
CA GLU A 788 4.76 -23.19 -31.32
C GLU A 788 6.14 -22.96 -31.95
N ARG A 789 6.96 -24.01 -32.07
CA ARG A 789 8.36 -23.94 -32.52
C ARG A 789 9.16 -22.89 -31.74
N ALA A 790 8.84 -22.75 -30.46
CA ALA A 790 9.32 -21.67 -29.62
C ALA A 790 10.76 -21.91 -29.14
N THR A 791 11.37 -20.86 -28.60
CA THR A 791 12.63 -20.95 -27.86
C THR A 791 12.34 -20.89 -26.36
N ALA A 792 12.73 -21.91 -25.61
CA ALA A 792 12.67 -21.87 -24.14
C ALA A 792 14.03 -21.47 -23.57
N ILE A 793 14.04 -20.48 -22.68
CA ILE A 793 15.20 -20.04 -21.94
C ILE A 793 15.01 -20.43 -20.48
N TRP A 794 15.88 -21.29 -19.98
CA TRP A 794 15.80 -21.81 -18.61
C TRP A 794 16.88 -21.20 -17.72
N CYS A 795 16.47 -20.61 -16.60
CA CYS A 795 17.40 -20.02 -15.63
C CYS A 795 17.73 -20.98 -14.48
N TYR A 796 19.03 -21.13 -14.20
CA TYR A 796 19.61 -21.81 -13.03
C TYR A 796 19.30 -23.31 -12.90
N ALA A 797 18.21 -23.69 -12.22
CA ALA A 797 17.94 -25.07 -11.79
C ALA A 797 16.61 -25.64 -12.31
N PRO A 798 16.27 -25.49 -13.61
CA PRO A 798 14.99 -25.91 -14.17
C PRO A 798 14.75 -27.42 -14.01
N GLY A 799 13.62 -27.80 -13.43
CA GLY A 799 13.24 -29.20 -13.25
C GLY A 799 14.13 -29.97 -12.28
N TYR A 800 14.84 -29.30 -11.38
CA TYR A 800 15.64 -29.99 -10.36
C TYR A 800 14.79 -30.93 -9.49
N TYR A 801 13.51 -30.63 -9.27
CA TYR A 801 12.58 -31.48 -8.54
C TYR A 801 11.49 -32.03 -9.48
N GLY A 802 11.35 -33.35 -9.56
CA GLY A 802 10.30 -34.06 -10.31
C GLY A 802 9.54 -35.09 -9.47
N ASP A 803 8.45 -35.67 -9.99
CA ASP A 803 7.57 -36.58 -9.23
C ASP A 803 8.25 -37.91 -8.83
N GLY A 804 9.18 -38.40 -9.66
CA GLY A 804 9.91 -39.66 -9.40
C GLY A 804 11.43 -39.54 -9.32
N ALA A 805 12.00 -38.37 -9.63
CA ALA A 805 13.44 -38.12 -9.60
C ALA A 805 13.74 -36.63 -9.35
N SER A 806 14.79 -36.35 -8.59
CA SER A 806 15.34 -35.01 -8.38
C SER A 806 16.83 -34.98 -8.74
N GLY A 807 17.36 -33.81 -9.07
CA GLY A 807 18.74 -33.61 -9.51
C GLY A 807 18.92 -33.61 -11.04
N LEU A 808 20.16 -33.81 -11.49
CA LEU A 808 20.59 -33.61 -12.88
C LEU A 808 19.77 -34.39 -13.92
N ALA A 809 19.32 -35.60 -13.59
CA ALA A 809 18.53 -36.43 -14.51
C ALA A 809 17.14 -35.82 -14.79
N ALA A 810 16.50 -35.21 -13.77
CA ALA A 810 15.24 -34.53 -13.95
C ALA A 810 15.41 -33.23 -14.76
N MET A 811 16.51 -32.50 -14.53
CA MET A 811 16.86 -31.33 -15.33
C MET A 811 17.12 -31.67 -16.80
N GLU A 812 17.77 -32.80 -17.09
CA GLU A 812 17.99 -33.28 -18.47
C GLU A 812 16.65 -33.58 -19.16
N GLN A 813 15.70 -34.20 -18.45
CA GLN A 813 14.37 -34.47 -18.98
C GLN A 813 13.60 -33.19 -19.32
N VAL A 814 13.78 -32.11 -18.57
CA VAL A 814 13.09 -30.83 -18.82
C VAL A 814 13.78 -30.02 -19.91
N THR A 815 15.09 -29.85 -19.81
CA THR A 815 15.84 -28.91 -20.65
C THR A 815 16.41 -29.55 -21.91
N GLY A 816 16.57 -30.87 -21.93
CA GLY A 816 17.28 -31.60 -22.97
C GLY A 816 18.81 -31.51 -22.88
N PHE A 817 19.38 -30.84 -21.87
CA PHE A 817 20.84 -30.73 -21.68
C PHE A 817 21.36 -31.75 -20.67
N LYS A 818 22.52 -32.32 -20.97
CA LYS A 818 23.36 -32.96 -19.96
C LYS A 818 24.07 -31.89 -19.14
N LEU A 819 23.75 -31.83 -17.86
CA LEU A 819 24.31 -30.88 -16.92
C LEU A 819 25.24 -31.59 -15.92
N ALA A 820 26.18 -30.84 -15.36
CA ALA A 820 27.03 -31.30 -14.28
C ALA A 820 26.97 -30.30 -13.12
N GLU A 821 27.00 -30.79 -11.88
CA GLU A 821 27.26 -29.95 -10.72
C GLU A 821 28.70 -29.44 -10.77
N THR A 822 28.88 -28.17 -10.41
CA THR A 822 30.18 -27.53 -10.32
C THR A 822 30.26 -26.64 -9.10
N SER A 823 31.48 -26.30 -8.69
CA SER A 823 31.75 -25.24 -7.73
C SER A 823 32.20 -23.96 -8.43
N THR A 824 31.84 -22.82 -7.87
CA THR A 824 32.35 -21.51 -8.26
C THR A 824 33.08 -20.90 -7.07
N ASN A 825 34.25 -20.30 -7.30
CA ASN A 825 35.02 -19.62 -6.24
C ASN A 825 34.52 -18.18 -5.95
N GLY A 826 33.29 -17.87 -6.36
CA GLY A 826 32.74 -16.51 -6.35
C GLY A 826 31.29 -16.47 -6.86
N PRO A 827 30.76 -15.28 -7.18
CA PRO A 827 29.38 -15.11 -7.62
C PRO A 827 29.04 -15.97 -8.83
N LEU A 828 27.79 -16.44 -8.88
CA LEU A 828 27.31 -17.23 -10.02
C LEU A 828 27.05 -16.29 -11.20
N GLN A 829 28.01 -16.20 -12.11
CA GLN A 829 28.00 -15.31 -13.27
C GLN A 829 28.36 -16.06 -14.55
N VAL A 830 27.62 -15.75 -15.62
CA VAL A 830 27.97 -16.17 -16.97
C VAL A 830 28.59 -14.99 -17.70
N THR A 831 29.77 -15.20 -18.27
CA THR A 831 30.49 -14.19 -19.04
C THR A 831 30.54 -14.52 -20.53
N GLY A 832 30.47 -13.47 -21.35
CA GLY A 832 30.60 -13.56 -22.79
C GLY A 832 32.07 -13.56 -23.25
N PRO A 833 32.30 -13.69 -24.56
CA PRO A 833 33.64 -13.74 -25.13
C PRO A 833 34.50 -12.49 -24.86
N ALA A 834 33.88 -11.32 -24.68
CA ALA A 834 34.58 -10.06 -24.37
C ALA A 834 34.71 -9.81 -22.86
N GLY A 835 34.30 -10.76 -22.01
CA GLY A 835 34.35 -10.66 -20.55
C GLY A 835 33.17 -9.90 -19.93
N GLU A 836 32.18 -9.50 -20.73
CA GLU A 836 30.94 -8.90 -20.28
C GLU A 836 30.08 -9.89 -19.49
N ILE A 837 29.37 -9.41 -18.47
CA ILE A 837 28.44 -10.25 -17.70
C ILE A 837 27.15 -10.40 -18.52
N MET A 838 26.89 -11.63 -18.97
CA MET A 838 25.69 -11.99 -19.73
C MET A 838 24.52 -12.40 -18.82
N ALA A 839 24.82 -12.95 -17.65
CA ALA A 839 23.84 -13.32 -16.63
C ALA A 839 24.49 -13.38 -15.25
N GLY A 840 23.68 -13.24 -14.21
CA GLY A 840 24.09 -13.34 -12.82
C GLY A 840 24.26 -12.00 -12.13
N GLY A 841 24.64 -12.06 -10.86
CA GLY A 841 24.84 -10.90 -10.02
C GLY A 841 26.04 -11.09 -9.10
N THR A 842 26.05 -10.39 -7.97
CA THR A 842 27.12 -10.49 -6.96
C THR A 842 26.89 -11.64 -5.96
N ALA A 843 25.77 -12.35 -6.08
CA ALA A 843 25.40 -13.43 -5.17
C ALA A 843 26.20 -14.71 -5.42
N VAL A 844 26.71 -15.31 -4.33
CA VAL A 844 27.22 -16.68 -4.33
C VAL A 844 26.02 -17.61 -4.20
N ILE A 845 25.87 -18.53 -5.15
CA ILE A 845 24.72 -19.44 -5.24
C ILE A 845 25.26 -20.86 -5.40
N SER A 846 24.83 -21.77 -4.52
CA SER A 846 25.12 -23.20 -4.59
C SER A 846 23.83 -24.02 -4.42
N PRO A 847 23.72 -25.23 -4.99
CA PRO A 847 24.63 -25.82 -5.98
C PRO A 847 24.72 -24.96 -7.26
N ALA A 848 25.80 -25.10 -8.02
CA ALA A 848 25.94 -24.48 -9.34
C ALA A 848 25.95 -25.57 -10.41
N PHE A 849 25.40 -25.26 -11.58
CA PHE A 849 25.26 -26.22 -12.68
C PHE A 849 25.92 -25.67 -13.93
N ALA A 850 26.65 -26.50 -14.66
CA ALA A 850 27.24 -26.15 -15.94
C ALA A 850 26.82 -27.14 -17.03
N VAL A 851 26.89 -26.71 -18.27
CA VAL A 851 26.56 -27.56 -19.42
C VAL A 851 27.73 -28.49 -19.72
N ALA A 852 27.47 -29.79 -19.64
CA ALA A 852 28.40 -30.87 -19.96
C ALA A 852 27.97 -31.64 -21.23
N ASP A 853 27.03 -31.07 -21.99
CA ASP A 853 26.50 -31.65 -23.22
C ASP A 853 27.39 -31.30 -24.43
N PRO A 854 28.09 -32.26 -25.05
CA PRO A 854 28.93 -31.99 -26.21
C PRO A 854 28.13 -31.64 -27.47
N ALA A 855 26.82 -31.92 -27.51
CA ALA A 855 25.95 -31.55 -28.62
C ALA A 855 25.38 -30.11 -28.48
N ALA A 856 25.67 -29.42 -27.38
CA ALA A 856 25.25 -28.06 -27.15
C ALA A 856 26.20 -27.05 -27.80
N GLU A 857 25.64 -25.97 -28.34
CA GLU A 857 26.40 -24.82 -28.80
C GLU A 857 26.70 -23.89 -27.61
N PRO A 858 27.98 -23.67 -27.25
CA PRO A 858 28.33 -22.79 -26.15
C PRO A 858 28.20 -21.32 -26.56
N LEU A 859 27.51 -20.52 -25.74
CA LEU A 859 27.30 -19.08 -25.94
C LEU A 859 28.00 -18.22 -24.87
N GLY A 860 28.20 -18.76 -23.67
CA GLY A 860 28.84 -18.05 -22.56
C GLY A 860 29.46 -19.01 -21.55
N LYS A 861 30.38 -18.50 -20.72
CA LYS A 861 31.18 -19.30 -19.79
C LYS A 861 30.79 -19.05 -18.33
N LEU A 862 30.77 -20.13 -17.55
CA LEU A 862 30.77 -20.10 -16.09
C LEU A 862 32.18 -20.49 -15.61
N GLY A 863 33.01 -19.49 -15.30
CA GLY A 863 34.44 -19.72 -15.08
C GLY A 863 35.11 -20.33 -16.32
N GLN A 864 35.56 -21.59 -16.21
CA GLN A 864 36.16 -22.32 -17.35
C GLN A 864 35.17 -23.29 -18.03
N GLN A 865 33.95 -23.41 -17.51
CA GLN A 865 32.93 -24.33 -18.02
C GLN A 865 31.89 -23.56 -18.87
N VAL A 866 31.01 -24.28 -19.55
CA VAL A 866 29.93 -23.68 -20.34
C VAL A 866 28.78 -23.29 -19.41
N GLY A 867 28.48 -21.99 -19.36
CA GLY A 867 27.47 -21.40 -18.48
C GLY A 867 26.20 -20.94 -19.20
N LEU A 868 26.27 -20.75 -20.52
CA LEU A 868 25.11 -20.48 -21.37
C LEU A 868 25.27 -21.26 -22.66
N ALA A 869 24.26 -22.03 -23.04
CA ALA A 869 24.30 -22.85 -24.24
C ALA A 869 22.93 -22.97 -24.92
N ARG A 870 22.97 -23.26 -26.22
CA ARG A 870 21.80 -23.49 -27.08
C ARG A 870 21.80 -24.92 -27.63
N LYS A 871 20.62 -25.53 -27.73
CA LYS A 871 20.42 -26.85 -28.33
C LYS A 871 19.08 -26.93 -29.05
N ARG A 872 19.03 -27.59 -30.20
CA ARG A 872 17.77 -27.92 -30.89
C ARG A 872 17.15 -29.17 -30.28
N CYS A 873 15.89 -29.10 -29.89
CA CYS A 873 15.13 -30.17 -29.25
C CYS A 873 13.91 -30.54 -30.10
N GLY A 874 14.15 -31.19 -31.25
CA GLY A 874 13.09 -31.46 -32.23
C GLY A 874 12.59 -30.17 -32.89
N GLU A 875 11.31 -29.85 -32.69
CA GLU A 875 10.66 -28.67 -33.28
C GLU A 875 10.94 -27.35 -32.54
N TRP A 876 11.45 -27.40 -31.31
CA TRP A 876 11.72 -26.24 -30.47
C TRP A 876 13.21 -26.09 -30.12
N THR A 877 13.59 -24.92 -29.60
CA THR A 877 14.98 -24.61 -29.22
C THR A 877 15.08 -24.44 -27.72
N SER A 878 16.04 -25.12 -27.10
CA SER A 878 16.33 -25.00 -25.67
C SER A 878 17.58 -24.16 -25.45
N ILE A 879 17.52 -23.22 -24.52
CA ILE A 879 18.64 -22.41 -24.06
C ILE A 879 18.72 -22.57 -22.55
N PHE A 880 19.86 -23.03 -22.05
CA PHE A 880 20.13 -23.15 -20.62
C PHE A 880 21.11 -22.08 -20.18
N CYS A 881 20.78 -21.33 -19.13
CA CYS A 881 21.66 -20.38 -18.47
C CYS A 881 21.90 -20.81 -17.01
N SER A 882 23.16 -21.07 -16.68
CA SER A 882 23.60 -21.47 -15.35
C SER A 882 23.31 -20.43 -14.26
N ALA A 883 23.25 -19.14 -14.62
CA ALA A 883 23.03 -18.05 -13.68
C ALA A 883 21.64 -17.42 -13.85
N PRO A 884 21.00 -16.96 -12.76
CA PRO A 884 19.78 -16.16 -12.84
C PRO A 884 20.06 -14.75 -13.40
N ASN A 885 19.03 -13.91 -13.55
CA ASN A 885 19.16 -12.50 -13.97
C ASN A 885 19.97 -12.30 -15.27
N LEU A 886 19.41 -12.73 -16.41
CA LEU A 886 19.96 -12.42 -17.73
C LEU A 886 20.08 -10.90 -17.91
N ALA A 887 21.23 -10.45 -18.39
CA ALA A 887 21.43 -9.05 -18.72
C ALA A 887 20.44 -8.64 -19.84
N PRO A 888 19.87 -7.42 -19.80
CA PRO A 888 18.92 -6.97 -20.82
C PRO A 888 19.42 -7.12 -22.27
N ALA A 889 20.70 -6.81 -22.50
CA ALA A 889 21.32 -6.97 -23.82
C ALA A 889 21.43 -8.45 -24.23
N THR A 890 21.74 -9.35 -23.30
CA THR A 890 21.77 -10.79 -23.58
C THR A 890 20.38 -11.31 -23.90
N LEU A 891 19.36 -10.97 -23.09
CA LEU A 891 17.98 -11.37 -23.38
C LEU A 891 17.52 -10.86 -24.75
N ARG A 892 17.85 -9.61 -25.09
CA ARG A 892 17.57 -9.02 -26.40
C ARG A 892 18.16 -9.81 -27.55
N GLU A 893 19.45 -10.17 -27.48
CA GLU A 893 20.09 -10.91 -28.57
C GLU A 893 19.59 -12.35 -28.69
N LEU A 894 19.29 -13.01 -27.57
CA LEU A 894 18.66 -14.33 -27.58
C LEU A 894 17.26 -14.27 -28.21
N ALA A 895 16.46 -13.26 -27.85
CA ALA A 895 15.13 -13.05 -28.42
C ALA A 895 15.18 -12.68 -29.90
N ARG A 896 16.11 -11.81 -30.31
CA ARG A 896 16.35 -11.47 -31.72
C ARG A 896 16.69 -12.72 -32.54
N ALA A 897 17.55 -13.59 -32.01
CA ALA A 897 17.89 -14.86 -32.65
C ALA A 897 16.70 -15.82 -32.76
N ALA A 898 15.74 -15.74 -31.84
CA ALA A 898 14.45 -16.44 -31.91
C ALA A 898 13.41 -15.73 -32.80
N GLY A 899 13.79 -14.60 -33.39
CA GLY A 899 12.97 -13.82 -34.32
C GLY A 899 12.10 -12.75 -33.67
N CYS A 900 12.22 -12.44 -32.39
CA CYS A 900 11.50 -11.31 -31.78
C CYS A 900 11.96 -9.97 -32.36
N HIS A 901 11.04 -9.01 -32.44
CA HIS A 901 11.31 -7.64 -32.85
C HIS A 901 11.96 -6.84 -31.72
N VAL A 902 13.02 -6.12 -32.06
CA VAL A 902 13.73 -5.24 -31.13
C VAL A 902 13.34 -3.81 -31.41
N TRP A 903 12.62 -3.21 -30.46
CA TRP A 903 12.13 -1.83 -30.53
C TRP A 903 13.22 -0.81 -30.25
N ILE A 904 14.14 -1.10 -29.31
CA ILE A 904 15.21 -0.18 -28.93
C ILE A 904 16.46 -0.91 -28.41
N GLU A 905 17.65 -0.37 -28.70
CA GLU A 905 18.94 -0.99 -28.37
C GLU A 905 19.61 -0.42 -27.11
N THR A 906 19.21 0.77 -26.66
CA THR A 906 20.00 1.59 -25.72
C THR A 906 19.80 1.27 -24.23
N GLY A 907 18.99 0.26 -23.89
CA GLY A 907 18.78 -0.16 -22.49
C GLY A 907 17.91 0.79 -21.65
N ASP A 908 17.20 1.70 -22.32
CA ASP A 908 16.16 2.55 -21.75
C ASP A 908 14.90 1.73 -21.46
N ALA A 909 14.06 2.19 -20.54
CA ALA A 909 12.85 1.46 -20.19
C ALA A 909 11.80 1.62 -21.30
N LEU A 910 11.34 0.50 -21.83
CA LEU A 910 10.32 0.42 -22.87
C LEU A 910 9.07 -0.29 -22.33
N ALA A 911 7.91 0.31 -22.59
CA ALA A 911 6.63 -0.38 -22.59
C ALA A 911 5.94 -0.08 -23.93
N ALA A 912 5.48 -1.09 -24.66
CA ALA A 912 4.92 -0.88 -26.01
C ALA A 912 3.85 -1.89 -26.37
N ASP A 913 2.87 -1.43 -27.13
CA ASP A 913 1.88 -2.26 -27.80
C ASP A 913 1.58 -1.72 -29.22
N HIS A 914 0.47 -2.16 -29.82
CA HIS A 914 0.06 -1.70 -31.16
C HIS A 914 -0.36 -0.21 -31.23
N ARG A 915 -0.64 0.45 -30.10
CA ARG A 915 -1.22 1.79 -30.04
C ARG A 915 -0.41 2.78 -29.21
N TYR A 916 0.38 2.30 -28.26
CA TYR A 916 1.21 3.14 -27.42
C TYR A 916 2.63 2.61 -27.35
N ALA A 917 3.59 3.53 -27.31
CA ALA A 917 4.97 3.22 -26.94
C ALA A 917 5.44 4.27 -25.93
N CYS A 918 5.91 3.81 -24.78
CA CYS A 918 6.47 4.65 -23.73
C CYS A 918 7.96 4.35 -23.60
N LEU A 919 8.77 5.38 -23.77
CA LEU A 919 10.21 5.31 -23.55
C LEU A 919 10.59 6.21 -22.36
N HIS A 920 11.32 5.65 -21.40
CA HIS A 920 11.89 6.41 -20.28
C HIS A 920 13.40 6.28 -20.28
N ALA A 921 14.09 7.40 -20.44
CA ALA A 921 15.52 7.45 -20.70
C ALA A 921 16.34 7.13 -19.44
N ALA A 922 17.11 6.04 -19.50
CA ALA A 922 18.10 5.69 -18.50
C ALA A 922 19.37 6.54 -18.64
N THR A 923 19.68 6.95 -19.86
CA THR A 923 20.83 7.78 -20.22
C THR A 923 20.40 8.85 -21.21
N ALA A 924 21.08 10.00 -21.20
CA ALA A 924 20.85 11.03 -22.21
C ALA A 924 21.40 10.61 -23.58
N GLY A 925 20.87 11.22 -24.65
CA GLY A 925 21.34 11.07 -26.03
C GLY A 925 20.25 10.64 -27.01
N SER A 926 20.68 10.37 -28.23
CA SER A 926 19.80 9.99 -29.34
C SER A 926 19.27 8.56 -29.18
N LYS A 927 17.95 8.40 -29.17
CA LYS A 927 17.25 7.12 -29.02
C LYS A 927 16.54 6.79 -30.32
N THR A 928 16.81 5.62 -30.88
CA THR A 928 16.13 5.14 -32.10
C THR A 928 15.10 4.09 -31.72
N LEU A 929 13.82 4.45 -31.81
CA LEU A 929 12.70 3.54 -31.64
C LEU A 929 12.30 2.95 -33.01
N ARG A 930 12.25 1.62 -33.11
CA ARG A 930 11.91 0.89 -34.33
C ARG A 930 10.54 0.25 -34.20
N LEU A 931 9.59 0.68 -35.03
CA LEU A 931 8.24 0.11 -35.06
C LEU A 931 8.23 -1.21 -35.88
N PRO A 932 7.47 -2.22 -35.45
CA PRO A 932 7.28 -3.45 -36.23
C PRO A 932 6.27 -3.29 -37.39
N PHE A 933 5.66 -2.12 -37.53
CA PHE A 933 4.66 -1.78 -38.53
C PHE A 933 4.79 -0.31 -38.95
N GLU A 934 4.10 0.08 -40.03
CA GLU A 934 3.96 1.48 -40.42
C GLU A 934 2.87 2.14 -39.57
N ALA A 935 3.14 3.34 -39.06
CA ALA A 935 2.20 4.12 -38.27
C ALA A 935 2.51 5.61 -38.37
N ALA A 936 1.51 6.46 -38.20
CA ALA A 936 1.72 7.84 -37.81
C ALA A 936 1.97 7.91 -36.30
N VAL A 937 2.89 8.78 -35.88
CA VAL A 937 3.35 8.85 -34.49
C VAL A 937 3.17 10.26 -33.95
N ARG A 938 2.59 10.35 -32.76
CA ARG A 938 2.38 11.60 -32.03
C ARG A 938 2.81 11.45 -30.59
N ASP A 939 3.24 12.54 -29.98
CA ASP A 939 3.36 12.62 -28.54
C ASP A 939 1.94 12.56 -27.94
N ALA A 940 1.69 11.60 -27.05
CA ALA A 940 0.35 11.32 -26.55
C ALA A 940 -0.19 12.47 -25.67
N VAL A 941 0.70 13.12 -24.92
CA VAL A 941 0.34 14.19 -23.99
C VAL A 941 0.04 15.48 -24.75
N THR A 942 0.93 15.88 -25.66
CA THR A 942 0.85 17.17 -26.37
C THR A 942 0.12 17.09 -27.73
N GLY A 943 -0.05 15.89 -28.29
CA GLY A 943 -0.65 15.67 -29.61
C GLY A 943 0.26 16.04 -30.81
N GLN A 944 1.47 16.53 -30.55
CA GLN A 944 2.39 16.95 -31.59
C GLN A 944 2.84 15.75 -32.44
N PRO A 945 2.78 15.84 -33.79
CA PRO A 945 3.30 14.79 -34.65
C PRO A 945 4.83 14.72 -34.59
N LEU A 946 5.37 13.51 -34.59
CA LEU A 946 6.81 13.27 -34.65
C LEU A 946 7.25 12.95 -36.08
N LEU A 947 8.47 13.38 -36.42
CA LEU A 947 9.10 13.01 -37.68
C LEU A 947 9.53 11.53 -37.63
N GLN A 948 9.10 10.75 -38.61
CA GLN A 948 9.44 9.35 -38.76
C GLN A 948 10.17 9.13 -40.09
N ARG A 949 11.15 8.21 -40.08
CA ARG A 949 11.90 7.78 -41.28
C ARG A 949 11.68 6.29 -41.48
N GLY A 950 10.77 5.91 -42.37
CA GLY A 950 10.37 4.51 -42.53
C GLY A 950 9.71 4.00 -41.26
N HIS A 951 10.31 3.01 -40.59
CA HIS A 951 9.85 2.48 -39.30
C HIS A 951 10.58 3.06 -38.09
N GLU A 952 11.47 4.05 -38.28
CA GLU A 952 12.33 4.56 -37.22
C GLU A 952 11.90 5.97 -36.76
N ILE A 953 11.86 6.15 -35.44
CA ILE A 953 11.65 7.44 -34.76
C ILE A 953 12.92 7.76 -33.98
N ILE A 954 13.50 8.93 -34.22
CA ILE A 954 14.70 9.39 -33.51
C ILE A 954 14.29 10.43 -32.48
N LEU A 955 14.59 10.16 -31.22
CA LEU A 955 14.27 11.01 -30.08
C LEU A 955 15.56 11.47 -29.42
N GLU A 956 15.79 12.78 -29.36
CA GLU A 956 16.81 13.34 -28.48
C GLU A 956 16.23 13.47 -27.07
N MET A 957 16.80 12.73 -26.12
CA MET A 957 16.27 12.65 -24.75
C MET A 957 17.32 12.96 -23.69
N SER A 958 16.92 13.64 -22.63
CA SER A 958 17.69 13.78 -21.39
C SER A 958 17.54 12.55 -20.51
N GLN A 959 18.51 12.31 -19.61
CA GLN A 959 18.35 11.26 -18.61
C GLN A 959 17.12 11.54 -17.73
N GLY A 960 16.29 10.52 -17.51
CA GLY A 960 15.08 10.61 -16.73
C GLY A 960 13.87 11.19 -17.47
N GLU A 961 14.02 11.54 -18.75
CA GLU A 961 12.93 12.05 -19.57
C GLU A 961 12.01 10.91 -20.04
N THR A 962 10.71 11.18 -20.12
CA THR A 962 9.72 10.26 -20.70
C THR A 962 9.19 10.79 -22.03
N ARG A 963 9.00 9.88 -22.99
CA ARG A 963 8.23 10.10 -24.21
C ARG A 963 7.13 9.05 -24.28
N LEU A 964 5.90 9.46 -24.02
CA LEU A 964 4.72 8.63 -24.23
C LEU A 964 4.16 8.93 -25.62
N LEU A 965 4.22 7.95 -26.52
CA LEU A 965 3.84 8.08 -27.91
C LEU A 965 2.53 7.35 -28.18
N ARG A 966 1.69 7.96 -29.00
CA ARG A 966 0.52 7.33 -29.64
C ARG A 966 0.91 6.89 -31.05
N LEU A 967 0.65 5.63 -31.34
CA LEU A 967 0.88 4.96 -32.61
C LEU A 967 -0.46 4.80 -33.33
N GLU A 968 -0.54 5.29 -34.56
CA GLU A 968 -1.73 5.19 -35.42
C GLU A 968 -1.33 4.39 -36.66
N PRO A 969 -1.46 3.04 -36.62
CA PRO A 969 -1.07 2.18 -37.74
C PRO A 969 -1.73 2.64 -39.05
N THR A 970 -0.95 2.75 -40.11
CA THR A 970 -1.46 3.04 -41.46
C THR A 970 -1.97 1.74 -42.08
N GLU A 971 -3.20 1.75 -42.58
CA GLU A 971 -3.84 0.57 -43.21
C GLU A 971 -3.11 0.04 -44.43
#